data_AF-A0A319DML5-F1
#
_entry.id   AF-A0A319DML5-F1
#
_cell.length_a   1.000
_cell.length_b   1.000
_cell.length_c   1.000
_cell.angle_alpha   90.00
_cell.angle_beta   90.00
_cell.angle_gamma   90.00
#
_symmetry.space_group_name_H-M   'P 1'
#
loop_
_entity.id
_entity.type
_entity.pdbx_description
1 polymer ?
#
loop_
_entity_poly.entity_id
_entity_poly.type
_entity_poly.pdbx_seq_one_letter_code
_entity_poly.pdbx_strand_id
1 'polypeptide(L)'
;MALSFTTEPPKARVPYAIPQLEGERVTIPGSKGAFRILASSIQTNGLMAVFQSGAVLSDAPGFHYHNHAHDVFLVTKGFLKLWNGDKCRIMGPGDFAYVPPKVIHNPELLGPHTETYGVVTPGDWVDFFRYVSERYDGILVPENDDRDLKSLLIPKVMAAKQDFDVVFERNYQPPELGEWTRDDEVLPESPQPFFLRANTGPKWMLGGVMSRPFLTTAQSSGVCAISSIESSSTYGETLLSKYMTFRSVDHCLCVLEGTLTVRLKGSPDATFREGETVVIPAGQAFALGFASRYVRVWSFTDGDGIETLIHRLGQRCDGAVLPDQAPEWDTDDVESVAAALKLRPSPPIHSGGDDSLPPPRAKRPRAAQACDRCRNKKYKCDEQYPCSHCKSQYVADLERKVDELTAKLRVAESDIASQQSPPPQKVQTSSEPPTKPVLPAAGVDATPLSMPWTGSTPREEAPSIYDNNHAEAGESVEDEISELNHHTNNIEFHGSTSSAAFIGHLQKTREPQRPLERRDPRAEDLGYSIVSTLHNSSFSPAGTAGPAYPMTLREQNYYFEQAHAFINGYFENIHFIHPLIDKEDFLFRSHNLWFNRSLQPEPSFVALYLSILSFGALVRVWDEERLGGLTRFEWSRKLFGEAQLYLNYLQFSNTLDTVQCLYLMAKICQNELNPNLAYMYLGLAIRTCLAAGFNREVRSATEQRSGWISKTWWGLFSLEIEMSFSVGRPDTLGMDEYHNRALPERDDSEYGIIPWMVDFAYIIRKVSVQIYHSRITLQEKLHLALQIEIELDRWMARLPDRIKPDSLQRTAPGGALRDPKWARRQRLVLGIRYHNVKMLLFRPFLSHFTRKLRHTPMELEQTIAKCLDAAMKTIEVIYDIYRIHTFFRCWWYNTTYVMFATSTLLLPMSKLGMCPETIPLRRSVEMAVEILEAMDESVVARKSVEIIKHYLKDFRPLDAQQSGGGTETEMTGKMSAAASAFADPGTTGQPGFDIPEWAYGFGFPDCSFEGIARLFDDLEGLPMLDG
;
A
#
# COMPACT_ATOMS: atom_id res chain seq x y z
N MET A 1 37.02 -27.54 -10.49
CA MET A 1 36.40 -26.59 -11.45
C MET A 1 36.06 -25.31 -10.71
N ALA A 2 36.06 -24.14 -11.35
CA ALA A 2 35.49 -22.95 -10.70
C ALA A 2 34.02 -23.18 -10.33
N LEU A 3 33.58 -22.61 -9.20
CA LEU A 3 32.18 -22.66 -8.79
C LEU A 3 31.38 -21.78 -9.76
N SER A 4 30.52 -22.39 -10.57
CA SER A 4 29.79 -21.70 -11.63
C SER A 4 28.55 -21.01 -11.10
N PHE A 5 28.44 -19.71 -11.35
CA PHE A 5 27.17 -18.99 -11.30
C PHE A 5 26.31 -19.39 -12.51
N THR A 6 25.05 -19.74 -12.27
CA THR A 6 24.05 -20.07 -13.29
C THR A 6 22.75 -19.33 -12.97
N THR A 7 21.99 -18.94 -14.01
CA THR A 7 20.69 -18.26 -13.84
C THR A 7 19.58 -19.21 -13.43
N GLU A 8 19.73 -20.52 -13.70
CA GLU A 8 18.79 -21.58 -13.31
C GLU A 8 19.57 -22.70 -12.60
N PRO A 9 18.94 -23.50 -11.72
CA PRO A 9 19.57 -24.68 -11.11
C PRO A 9 20.02 -25.71 -12.17
N PRO A 10 21.27 -26.19 -12.15
CA PRO A 10 21.77 -27.11 -13.17
C PRO A 10 21.07 -28.47 -13.09
N LYS A 11 20.81 -29.10 -14.24
CA LYS A 11 20.13 -30.42 -14.35
C LYS A 11 21.00 -31.62 -13.90
N ALA A 12 21.93 -31.39 -12.99
CA ALA A 12 22.84 -32.36 -12.40
C ALA A 12 23.21 -31.96 -10.97
N ARG A 13 23.45 -32.94 -10.09
CA ARG A 13 23.87 -32.72 -8.69
C ARG A 13 25.36 -32.36 -8.60
N VAL A 14 25.66 -31.10 -8.91
CA VAL A 14 26.99 -30.46 -8.84
C VAL A 14 26.94 -29.24 -7.91
N PRO A 15 28.07 -28.68 -7.44
CA PRO A 15 28.08 -27.38 -6.76
C PRO A 15 27.85 -26.22 -7.74
N TYR A 16 27.01 -25.27 -7.38
CA TYR A 16 26.69 -24.07 -8.20
C TYR A 16 26.30 -22.87 -7.34
N ALA A 17 26.24 -21.71 -7.98
CA ALA A 17 25.77 -20.46 -7.43
C ALA A 17 24.57 -19.93 -8.24
N ILE A 18 23.60 -19.32 -7.56
CA ILE A 18 22.51 -18.57 -8.19
C ILE A 18 22.68 -17.08 -7.81
N PRO A 19 22.75 -16.15 -8.78
CA PRO A 19 22.74 -14.71 -8.51
C PRO A 19 21.48 -14.24 -7.77
N GLN A 20 21.55 -13.05 -7.17
CA GLN A 20 20.38 -12.38 -6.60
C GLN A 20 19.26 -12.23 -7.66
N LEU A 21 18.02 -12.60 -7.28
CA LEU A 21 16.79 -12.61 -8.10
C LEU A 21 16.76 -13.62 -9.27
N GLU A 22 17.80 -14.41 -9.46
CA GLU A 22 17.81 -15.53 -10.42
C GLU A 22 17.29 -16.83 -9.78
N GLY A 23 17.21 -17.89 -10.57
CA GLY A 23 16.63 -19.18 -10.24
C GLY A 23 15.72 -19.68 -11.36
N GLU A 24 15.18 -20.89 -11.24
CA GLU A 24 14.10 -21.33 -12.13
C GLU A 24 12.83 -20.55 -11.74
N ARG A 25 12.53 -19.51 -12.53
CA ARG A 25 11.45 -18.56 -12.31
C ARG A 25 10.15 -19.05 -12.95
N VAL A 26 9.11 -19.24 -12.15
CA VAL A 26 7.77 -19.65 -12.58
C VAL A 26 6.68 -18.85 -11.88
N THR A 27 5.53 -18.67 -12.51
CA THR A 27 4.38 -17.93 -11.96
C THR A 27 3.09 -18.72 -12.08
N ILE A 28 2.23 -18.68 -11.06
CA ILE A 28 0.86 -19.19 -11.20
C ILE A 28 0.02 -18.10 -11.87
N PRO A 29 -0.65 -18.38 -13.01
CA PRO A 29 -1.52 -17.41 -13.69
C PRO A 29 -2.54 -16.77 -12.75
N GLY A 30 -2.56 -15.44 -12.68
CA GLY A 30 -3.46 -14.68 -11.82
C GLY A 30 -3.05 -14.59 -10.34
N SER A 31 -2.00 -15.28 -9.88
CA SER A 31 -1.56 -15.20 -8.47
C SER A 31 -0.68 -14.00 -8.16
N LYS A 32 -0.51 -13.09 -9.13
CA LYS A 32 0.28 -11.86 -9.06
C LYS A 32 1.63 -12.01 -8.33
N GLY A 33 2.27 -13.15 -8.57
CA GLY A 33 3.33 -13.69 -7.70
C GLY A 33 4.11 -14.79 -8.40
N ALA A 34 5.39 -14.92 -8.07
CA ALA A 34 6.30 -15.85 -8.73
C ALA A 34 7.20 -16.57 -7.72
N PHE A 35 7.61 -17.77 -8.10
CA PHE A 35 8.50 -18.65 -7.37
C PHE A 35 9.86 -18.68 -8.08
N ARG A 36 10.93 -18.51 -7.32
CA ARG A 36 12.32 -18.65 -7.80
C ARG A 36 12.90 -19.90 -7.15
N ILE A 37 12.91 -21.02 -7.88
CA ILE A 37 13.43 -22.29 -7.35
C ILE A 37 14.96 -22.20 -7.39
N LEU A 38 15.58 -22.21 -6.21
CA LEU A 38 17.02 -22.08 -6.01
C LEU A 38 17.69 -23.45 -5.91
N ALA A 39 16.99 -24.45 -5.36
CA ALA A 39 17.37 -25.85 -5.34
C ALA A 39 16.12 -26.75 -5.41
N SER A 40 16.23 -27.90 -6.07
CA SER A 40 15.14 -28.89 -6.21
C SER A 40 15.67 -30.31 -5.97
N SER A 41 14.76 -31.29 -5.90
CA SER A 41 15.05 -32.74 -5.82
C SER A 41 16.29 -33.21 -6.59
N ILE A 42 16.51 -32.71 -7.81
CA ILE A 42 17.64 -33.06 -8.68
C ILE A 42 18.99 -32.74 -8.03
N GLN A 43 19.09 -31.60 -7.34
CA GLN A 43 20.34 -31.13 -6.72
C GLN A 43 20.46 -31.54 -5.25
N THR A 44 19.34 -31.88 -4.59
CA THR A 44 19.24 -32.20 -3.15
C THR A 44 18.88 -33.68 -2.88
N ASN A 45 19.20 -34.57 -3.83
CA ASN A 45 18.98 -36.02 -3.72
C ASN A 45 17.51 -36.41 -3.38
N GLY A 46 16.54 -35.58 -3.77
CA GLY A 46 15.11 -35.75 -3.52
C GLY A 46 14.60 -35.22 -2.17
N LEU A 47 15.47 -34.72 -1.29
CA LEU A 47 15.10 -34.50 0.11
C LEU A 47 14.52 -33.10 0.41
N MET A 48 14.98 -32.04 -0.25
CA MET A 48 14.42 -30.68 -0.06
C MET A 48 14.36 -29.87 -1.35
N ALA A 49 13.30 -29.08 -1.53
CA ALA A 49 13.29 -27.98 -2.48
C ALA A 49 13.42 -26.66 -1.69
N VAL A 50 14.28 -25.75 -2.14
CA VAL A 50 14.47 -24.42 -1.54
C VAL A 50 14.15 -23.38 -2.60
N PHE A 51 13.23 -22.47 -2.27
CA PHE A 51 12.74 -21.46 -3.20
C PHE A 51 12.50 -20.13 -2.48
N GLN A 52 12.55 -19.05 -3.23
CA GLN A 52 11.89 -17.80 -2.85
C GLN A 52 10.47 -17.79 -3.45
N SER A 53 9.53 -17.17 -2.76
CA SER A 53 8.21 -16.84 -3.31
C SER A 53 7.90 -15.38 -2.96
N GLY A 54 7.45 -14.62 -3.96
CA GLY A 54 7.01 -13.25 -3.79
C GLY A 54 5.67 -13.02 -4.47
N ALA A 55 4.84 -12.16 -3.88
CA ALA A 55 3.66 -11.61 -4.55
C ALA A 55 3.38 -10.18 -4.09
N VAL A 56 2.77 -9.38 -4.96
CA VAL A 56 1.96 -8.24 -4.50
C VAL A 56 0.68 -8.76 -3.85
N LEU A 57 -0.23 -7.87 -3.45
CA LEU A 57 -1.53 -8.27 -2.91
C LEU A 57 -2.25 -9.24 -3.86
N SER A 58 -2.48 -10.47 -3.39
CA SER A 58 -3.04 -11.58 -4.16
C SER A 58 -4.01 -12.39 -3.32
N ASP A 59 -4.97 -13.03 -3.98
CA ASP A 59 -5.80 -14.08 -3.40
C ASP A 59 -4.93 -15.18 -2.76
N ALA A 60 -5.26 -15.55 -1.52
CA ALA A 60 -4.70 -16.73 -0.85
C ALA A 60 -5.18 -18.02 -1.54
N PRO A 61 -4.38 -19.11 -1.55
CA PRO A 61 -4.77 -20.37 -2.21
C PRO A 61 -5.98 -21.04 -1.54
N GLY A 62 -6.27 -20.71 -0.28
CA GLY A 62 -7.35 -21.29 0.51
C GLY A 62 -6.85 -22.39 1.45
N PHE A 63 -7.67 -22.75 2.45
CA PHE A 63 -7.28 -23.72 3.48
C PHE A 63 -7.01 -25.11 2.91
N HIS A 64 -5.81 -25.62 3.15
CA HIS A 64 -5.37 -26.93 2.68
C HIS A 64 -4.34 -27.59 3.60
N TYR A 65 -4.05 -28.87 3.36
CA TYR A 65 -2.96 -29.62 3.98
C TYR A 65 -2.30 -30.59 2.99
N HIS A 66 -1.12 -31.09 3.35
CA HIS A 66 -0.36 -32.10 2.63
C HIS A 66 -0.27 -33.39 3.47
N ASN A 67 -0.42 -34.58 2.90
CA ASN A 67 -0.38 -35.85 3.65
C ASN A 67 1.05 -36.24 4.05
N HIS A 68 2.04 -35.77 3.29
CA HIS A 68 3.45 -36.15 3.34
C HIS A 68 4.41 -34.97 3.24
N ALA A 69 4.04 -33.88 2.56
CA ALA A 69 4.90 -32.70 2.48
C ALA A 69 4.96 -31.92 3.82
N HIS A 70 6.15 -31.43 4.14
CA HIS A 70 6.45 -30.48 5.20
C HIS A 70 6.69 -29.11 4.57
N ASP A 71 6.04 -28.07 5.09
CA ASP A 71 6.19 -26.69 4.60
C ASP A 71 6.82 -25.77 5.65
N VAL A 72 7.53 -24.77 5.13
CA VAL A 72 8.19 -23.72 5.90
C VAL A 72 7.87 -22.38 5.26
N PHE A 73 7.50 -21.41 6.10
CA PHE A 73 7.34 -20.03 5.73
C PHE A 73 8.31 -19.18 6.55
N LEU A 74 9.34 -18.64 5.90
CA LEU A 74 10.30 -17.73 6.54
C LEU A 74 10.20 -16.37 5.84
N VAL A 75 9.51 -15.43 6.48
CA VAL A 75 9.20 -14.13 5.87
C VAL A 75 10.48 -13.31 5.72
N THR A 76 10.67 -12.76 4.52
CA THR A 76 11.79 -11.90 4.20
C THR A 76 11.32 -10.46 4.08
N LYS A 77 10.33 -10.19 3.22
CA LYS A 77 9.78 -8.84 2.98
C LYS A 77 8.28 -8.80 3.23
N GLY A 78 7.77 -7.62 3.59
CA GLY A 78 6.34 -7.37 3.76
C GLY A 78 5.78 -8.13 4.95
N PHE A 79 4.54 -8.61 4.81
CA PHE A 79 3.85 -9.36 5.85
C PHE A 79 3.09 -10.55 5.27
N LEU A 80 3.26 -11.71 5.89
CA LEU A 80 2.48 -12.92 5.65
C LEU A 80 1.52 -13.12 6.82
N LYS A 81 0.23 -13.20 6.56
CA LYS A 81 -0.73 -13.77 7.50
C LYS A 81 -0.81 -15.26 7.25
N LEU A 82 -0.60 -16.05 8.28
CA LEU A 82 -0.60 -17.51 8.19
C LEU A 82 -1.48 -18.07 9.29
N TRP A 83 -2.45 -18.88 8.89
CA TRP A 83 -3.07 -19.87 9.75
C TRP A 83 -2.22 -21.13 9.69
N ASN A 84 -1.86 -21.70 10.84
CA ASN A 84 -1.05 -22.90 10.98
C ASN A 84 -1.62 -23.75 12.12
N GLY A 85 -2.53 -24.67 11.79
CA GLY A 85 -3.28 -25.43 12.79
C GLY A 85 -4.18 -24.53 13.63
N ASP A 86 -4.10 -24.68 14.96
CA ASP A 86 -4.93 -23.95 15.93
C ASP A 86 -4.50 -22.49 16.18
N LYS A 87 -3.44 -22.01 15.51
CA LYS A 87 -2.93 -20.64 15.62
C LYS A 87 -3.02 -19.85 14.29
N CYS A 88 -3.29 -18.55 14.39
CA CYS A 88 -3.08 -17.57 13.33
C CYS A 88 -2.12 -16.47 13.81
N ARG A 89 -1.20 -16.02 12.94
CA ARG A 89 -0.29 -14.89 13.18
C ARG A 89 -0.18 -14.02 11.93
N ILE A 90 0.17 -12.75 12.12
CA ILE A 90 0.82 -11.93 11.09
C ILE A 90 2.33 -11.96 11.36
N MET A 91 3.09 -12.37 10.36
CA MET A 91 4.54 -12.57 10.36
C MET A 91 5.21 -11.48 9.52
N GLY A 92 6.23 -10.84 10.07
CA GLY A 92 7.07 -9.84 9.40
C GLY A 92 8.51 -10.32 9.15
N PRO A 93 9.40 -9.45 8.66
CA PRO A 93 10.77 -9.81 8.28
C PRO A 93 11.56 -10.57 9.36
N GLY A 94 11.92 -11.82 9.06
CA GLY A 94 12.65 -12.73 9.94
C GLY A 94 11.79 -13.61 10.84
N ASP A 95 10.46 -13.45 10.85
CA ASP A 95 9.54 -14.38 11.51
C ASP A 95 9.42 -15.68 10.71
N PHE A 96 9.33 -16.80 11.43
CA PHE A 96 9.33 -18.15 10.88
C PHE A 96 8.09 -18.92 11.29
N ALA A 97 7.62 -19.83 10.43
CA ALA A 97 6.62 -20.83 10.75
C ALA A 97 6.96 -22.17 10.09
N TYR A 98 6.66 -23.25 10.80
CA TYR A 98 6.80 -24.62 10.32
C TYR A 98 5.44 -25.32 10.36
N VAL A 99 5.11 -25.97 9.24
CA VAL A 99 3.85 -26.67 9.00
C VAL A 99 4.17 -28.15 8.71
N PRO A 100 4.10 -29.05 9.70
CA PRO A 100 4.28 -30.47 9.46
C PRO A 100 3.10 -31.07 8.69
N PRO A 101 3.26 -32.27 8.09
CA PRO A 101 2.20 -32.94 7.33
C PRO A 101 0.89 -33.06 8.11
N LYS A 102 -0.22 -32.87 7.39
CA LYS A 102 -1.62 -32.93 7.85
C LYS A 102 -2.06 -31.77 8.75
N VAL A 103 -1.24 -30.74 8.91
CA VAL A 103 -1.69 -29.47 9.49
C VAL A 103 -2.39 -28.64 8.41
N ILE A 104 -3.64 -28.25 8.70
CA ILE A 104 -4.40 -27.33 7.85
C ILE A 104 -3.80 -25.94 8.02
N HIS A 105 -3.48 -25.30 6.90
CA HIS A 105 -2.88 -23.98 6.86
C HIS A 105 -3.38 -23.18 5.65
N ASN A 106 -3.11 -21.87 5.64
CA ASN A 106 -3.40 -20.98 4.52
C ASN A 106 -2.47 -19.75 4.56
N PRO A 107 -1.56 -19.56 3.59
CA PRO A 107 -0.73 -18.35 3.48
C PRO A 107 -1.47 -17.22 2.76
N GLU A 108 -1.57 -16.05 3.38
CA GLU A 108 -2.21 -14.83 2.85
C GLU A 108 -1.20 -13.67 2.87
N LEU A 109 -0.83 -13.17 1.69
CA LEU A 109 0.22 -12.16 1.53
C LEU A 109 -0.40 -10.75 1.65
N LEU A 110 -0.13 -10.05 2.76
CA LEU A 110 -0.82 -8.81 3.14
C LEU A 110 -0.16 -7.51 2.65
N GLY A 111 1.09 -7.57 2.16
CA GLY A 111 1.83 -6.38 1.75
C GLY A 111 1.44 -5.88 0.35
N PRO A 112 1.76 -4.61 0.01
CA PRO A 112 1.87 -4.21 -1.41
C PRO A 112 2.96 -5.04 -2.12
N HIS A 113 3.91 -5.57 -1.35
CA HIS A 113 4.75 -6.70 -1.69
C HIS A 113 5.11 -7.48 -0.42
N THR A 114 4.96 -8.81 -0.44
CA THR A 114 5.50 -9.74 0.55
C THR A 114 6.37 -10.81 -0.12
N GLU A 115 7.51 -11.18 0.47
CA GLU A 115 8.31 -12.35 0.10
C GLU A 115 8.56 -13.29 1.27
N THR A 116 8.78 -14.55 0.93
CA THR A 116 9.25 -15.62 1.83
C THR A 116 10.39 -16.41 1.20
N TYR A 117 11.25 -17.02 2.02
CA TYR A 117 11.83 -18.31 1.65
C TYR A 117 10.86 -19.41 2.03
N GLY A 118 10.70 -20.37 1.13
CA GLY A 118 10.03 -21.63 1.38
C GLY A 118 10.99 -22.81 1.29
N VAL A 119 10.69 -23.84 2.08
CA VAL A 119 11.25 -25.18 1.91
C VAL A 119 10.08 -26.15 1.84
N VAL A 120 10.08 -27.02 0.82
CA VAL A 120 9.21 -28.21 0.82
C VAL A 120 10.05 -29.48 0.84
N THR A 121 9.66 -30.40 1.70
CA THR A 121 10.24 -31.75 1.80
C THR A 121 9.11 -32.78 1.89
N PRO A 122 9.08 -33.83 1.03
CA PRO A 122 10.04 -34.20 -0.02
C PRO A 122 10.23 -33.17 -1.14
N GLY A 123 11.45 -33.11 -1.68
CA GLY A 123 11.88 -32.04 -2.59
C GLY A 123 11.44 -32.18 -4.05
N ASP A 124 10.68 -33.22 -4.37
CA ASP A 124 9.99 -33.43 -5.65
C ASP A 124 8.60 -32.76 -5.68
N TRP A 125 8.01 -32.42 -4.53
CA TRP A 125 6.74 -31.68 -4.48
C TRP A 125 6.79 -30.32 -5.20
N VAL A 126 7.99 -29.74 -5.40
CA VAL A 126 8.20 -28.53 -6.22
C VAL A 126 7.75 -28.70 -7.69
N ASP A 127 7.63 -29.94 -8.19
CA ASP A 127 7.03 -30.23 -9.49
C ASP A 127 5.54 -29.86 -9.56
N PHE A 128 4.83 -29.73 -8.42
CA PHE A 128 3.49 -29.15 -8.36
C PHE A 128 3.50 -27.71 -8.87
N PHE A 129 4.41 -26.86 -8.35
CA PHE A 129 4.55 -25.49 -8.82
C PHE A 129 4.86 -25.44 -10.31
N ARG A 130 5.77 -26.30 -10.81
CA ARG A 130 6.08 -26.39 -12.25
C ARG A 130 4.87 -26.78 -13.10
N TYR A 131 3.95 -27.59 -12.58
CA TYR A 131 2.72 -28.01 -13.27
C TYR A 131 1.62 -26.93 -13.27
N VAL A 132 1.38 -26.27 -12.13
CA VAL A 132 0.34 -25.22 -12.05
C VAL A 132 0.78 -23.89 -12.67
N SER A 133 2.07 -23.63 -12.77
CA SER A 133 2.65 -22.37 -13.24
C SER A 133 2.85 -22.28 -14.77
N GLU A 134 3.29 -21.11 -15.20
CA GLU A 134 3.93 -20.80 -16.48
C GLU A 134 5.38 -20.33 -16.22
N ARG A 135 6.26 -20.37 -17.23
CA ARG A 135 7.62 -19.81 -17.12
C ARG A 135 7.54 -18.29 -16.92
N TYR A 136 8.40 -17.74 -16.07
CA TYR A 136 8.39 -16.33 -15.73
C TYR A 136 9.73 -15.62 -16.03
N ASP A 137 9.84 -14.99 -17.20
CA ASP A 137 11.07 -14.31 -17.65
C ASP A 137 11.14 -12.80 -17.28
N GLY A 138 10.10 -12.27 -16.64
CA GLY A 138 10.11 -10.90 -16.12
C GLY A 138 11.07 -10.71 -14.95
N ILE A 139 11.27 -9.45 -14.53
CA ILE A 139 12.31 -9.10 -13.55
C ILE A 139 12.05 -9.78 -12.20
N LEU A 140 10.78 -9.86 -11.77
CA LEU A 140 10.43 -10.12 -10.37
C LEU A 140 9.17 -11.02 -10.19
N VAL A 141 7.92 -10.52 -10.34
CA VAL A 141 6.62 -11.25 -10.21
C VAL A 141 5.41 -10.55 -10.94
N PRO A 142 4.32 -11.23 -11.33
CA PRO A 142 3.22 -10.63 -12.15
C PRO A 142 2.12 -9.72 -11.51
N GLU A 143 2.45 -8.59 -10.88
CA GLU A 143 1.47 -7.60 -10.33
C GLU A 143 0.23 -7.27 -11.18
N ASN A 144 0.34 -6.97 -12.49
CA ASN A 144 -0.81 -6.67 -13.36
C ASN A 144 -1.23 -7.89 -14.21
N ASP A 145 -1.02 -9.11 -13.70
CA ASP A 145 -1.69 -10.30 -14.24
C ASP A 145 -3.09 -10.43 -13.65
N ASP A 146 -4.02 -9.62 -14.16
CA ASP A 146 -5.45 -9.66 -13.80
C ASP A 146 -6.19 -10.85 -14.45
N ARG A 147 -5.52 -12.00 -14.57
CA ARG A 147 -6.17 -13.29 -14.84
C ARG A 147 -6.83 -13.77 -13.55
N ASP A 148 -8.01 -14.40 -13.65
CA ASP A 148 -8.64 -15.02 -12.48
C ASP A 148 -7.86 -16.28 -12.05
N LEU A 149 -7.19 -16.18 -10.89
CA LEU A 149 -6.47 -17.28 -10.27
C LEU A 149 -7.35 -18.51 -10.05
N LYS A 150 -8.62 -18.34 -9.66
CA LYS A 150 -9.48 -19.43 -9.23
C LYS A 150 -9.94 -20.29 -10.42
N SER A 151 -10.38 -19.68 -11.53
CA SER A 151 -10.71 -20.45 -12.75
C SER A 151 -9.51 -21.09 -13.46
N LEU A 152 -8.28 -20.60 -13.24
CA LEU A 152 -7.08 -21.20 -13.84
C LEU A 152 -6.42 -22.27 -12.95
N LEU A 153 -6.37 -22.06 -11.64
CA LEU A 153 -5.74 -22.99 -10.69
C LEU A 153 -6.64 -24.20 -10.39
N ILE A 154 -7.94 -24.00 -10.16
CA ILE A 154 -8.84 -25.08 -9.73
C ILE A 154 -8.92 -26.23 -10.75
N PRO A 155 -9.03 -26.00 -12.08
CA PRO A 155 -9.04 -27.09 -13.05
C PRO A 155 -7.73 -27.89 -13.08
N LYS A 156 -6.57 -27.22 -13.02
CA LYS A 156 -5.25 -27.89 -12.96
C LYS A 156 -5.13 -28.75 -11.68
N VAL A 157 -5.49 -28.17 -10.53
CA VAL A 157 -5.49 -28.87 -9.23
C VAL A 157 -6.44 -30.08 -9.23
N MET A 158 -7.64 -29.96 -9.81
CA MET A 158 -8.59 -31.07 -9.88
C MET A 158 -8.14 -32.17 -10.85
N ALA A 159 -7.51 -31.81 -11.98
CA ALA A 159 -6.99 -32.77 -12.95
C ALA A 159 -5.84 -33.62 -12.38
N ALA A 160 -4.93 -33.02 -11.60
CA ALA A 160 -3.77 -33.68 -11.02
C ALA A 160 -3.92 -34.00 -9.51
N LYS A 161 -5.16 -34.06 -9.00
CA LYS A 161 -5.48 -34.31 -7.57
C LYS A 161 -5.01 -35.69 -7.06
N GLN A 162 -4.69 -36.62 -7.96
CA GLN A 162 -4.14 -37.94 -7.60
C GLN A 162 -2.61 -37.97 -7.63
N ASP A 163 -1.97 -36.97 -8.25
CA ASP A 163 -0.54 -36.93 -8.52
C ASP A 163 0.21 -35.95 -7.59
N PHE A 164 -0.46 -34.89 -7.13
CA PHE A 164 0.11 -33.92 -6.19
C PHE A 164 -0.59 -33.94 -4.82
N ASP A 165 0.22 -33.91 -3.77
CA ASP A 165 -0.21 -34.08 -2.38
C ASP A 165 -0.86 -32.82 -1.80
N VAL A 166 -2.06 -32.44 -2.27
CA VAL A 166 -2.78 -31.23 -1.79
C VAL A 166 -4.25 -31.52 -1.51
N VAL A 167 -4.68 -31.34 -0.27
CA VAL A 167 -6.07 -31.57 0.17
C VAL A 167 -6.69 -30.29 0.70
N PHE A 168 -7.66 -29.73 -0.04
CA PHE A 168 -8.37 -28.50 0.31
C PHE A 168 -9.54 -28.76 1.28
N GLU A 169 -9.54 -28.05 2.41
CA GLU A 169 -10.51 -28.22 3.50
C GLU A 169 -11.52 -27.06 3.57
N ARG A 170 -12.55 -27.14 2.73
CA ARG A 170 -13.57 -26.08 2.55
C ARG A 170 -14.44 -25.80 3.78
N ASN A 171 -14.52 -26.76 4.71
CA ASN A 171 -15.37 -26.67 5.91
C ASN A 171 -14.56 -26.36 7.18
N TYR A 172 -13.26 -26.08 7.03
CA TYR A 172 -12.40 -25.72 8.15
C TYR A 172 -12.86 -24.40 8.80
N GLN A 173 -12.84 -24.35 10.13
CA GLN A 173 -13.12 -23.15 10.91
C GLN A 173 -11.78 -22.60 11.41
N PRO A 174 -11.24 -21.55 10.77
CA PRO A 174 -9.94 -21.01 11.16
C PRO A 174 -9.98 -20.33 12.53
N PRO A 175 -8.89 -20.41 13.31
CA PRO A 175 -8.74 -19.59 14.51
C PRO A 175 -8.67 -18.10 14.15
N GLU A 176 -9.09 -17.26 15.09
CA GLU A 176 -8.93 -15.81 15.03
C GLU A 176 -7.43 -15.42 15.04
N LEU A 177 -7.13 -14.21 14.59
CA LEU A 177 -5.77 -13.66 14.64
C LEU A 177 -5.33 -13.51 16.12
N GLY A 178 -4.33 -14.29 16.52
CA GLY A 178 -3.79 -14.25 17.87
C GLY A 178 -2.52 -13.39 17.97
N GLU A 179 -2.36 -12.74 19.12
CA GLU A 179 -1.13 -12.05 19.50
C GLU A 179 0.08 -13.00 19.61
N TRP A 180 1.28 -12.46 19.43
CA TRP A 180 2.54 -13.18 19.63
C TRP A 180 2.76 -13.47 21.13
N THR A 181 2.93 -14.75 21.49
CA THR A 181 3.18 -15.18 22.88
C THR A 181 4.64 -15.59 23.11
N ARG A 182 5.03 -15.80 24.37
CA ARG A 182 6.36 -16.36 24.71
C ARG A 182 6.56 -17.78 24.20
N ASP A 183 5.50 -18.52 23.92
CA ASP A 183 5.59 -19.87 23.33
C ASP A 183 6.05 -19.77 21.87
N ASP A 184 5.66 -18.69 21.18
CA ASP A 184 6.13 -18.36 19.83
C ASP A 184 7.55 -17.75 19.84
N GLU A 185 8.22 -17.66 20.99
CA GLU A 185 9.61 -17.22 21.12
C GLU A 185 10.60 -18.38 21.36
N VAL A 186 10.10 -19.62 21.50
CA VAL A 186 10.86 -20.83 21.85
C VAL A 186 10.71 -21.92 20.78
N LEU A 187 11.80 -22.62 20.46
CA LEU A 187 11.77 -23.77 19.55
C LEU A 187 11.22 -25.02 20.28
N PRO A 188 10.15 -25.69 19.80
CA PRO A 188 9.59 -26.89 20.45
C PRO A 188 10.56 -28.08 20.50
N GLU A 189 10.41 -28.98 21.46
CA GLU A 189 11.23 -30.21 21.54
C GLU A 189 10.75 -31.35 20.61
N SER A 190 9.55 -31.24 20.05
CA SER A 190 8.85 -32.28 19.28
C SER A 190 8.39 -31.80 17.89
N PRO A 191 8.09 -32.73 16.95
CA PRO A 191 7.39 -32.41 15.71
C PRO A 191 5.95 -31.94 15.96
N GLN A 192 5.72 -30.64 15.83
CA GLN A 192 4.41 -29.98 15.92
C GLN A 192 4.43 -28.69 15.08
N PRO A 193 3.26 -28.14 14.66
CA PRO A 193 3.22 -26.81 14.07
C PRO A 193 3.66 -25.75 15.08
N PHE A 194 4.42 -24.75 14.63
CA PHE A 194 4.77 -23.59 15.45
C PHE A 194 5.07 -22.34 14.62
N PHE A 195 5.01 -21.20 15.31
CA PHE A 195 5.59 -19.93 14.89
C PHE A 195 6.83 -19.67 15.74
N LEU A 196 7.84 -19.04 15.16
CA LEU A 196 9.03 -18.58 15.88
C LEU A 196 9.35 -17.14 15.48
N ARG A 197 9.31 -16.26 16.48
CA ARG A 197 9.48 -14.82 16.32
C ARG A 197 10.93 -14.45 15.93
N ALA A 198 11.06 -13.41 15.13
CA ALA A 198 12.32 -12.96 14.56
C ALA A 198 13.42 -12.76 15.62
N ASN A 199 14.44 -13.61 15.56
CA ASN A 199 15.67 -13.57 16.38
C ASN A 199 15.51 -13.90 17.87
N THR A 200 14.32 -14.31 18.35
CA THR A 200 14.12 -14.68 19.77
C THR A 200 14.57 -16.11 20.09
N GLY A 201 14.51 -17.01 19.09
CA GLY A 201 14.83 -18.42 19.24
C GLY A 201 16.23 -18.73 19.78
N PRO A 202 16.45 -19.97 20.25
CA PRO A 202 17.70 -20.35 20.91
C PRO A 202 18.89 -20.27 19.95
N LYS A 203 20.07 -20.01 20.51
CA LYS A 203 21.31 -19.75 19.75
C LYS A 203 22.56 -20.33 20.44
N TRP A 204 23.48 -20.82 19.62
CA TRP A 204 24.75 -21.41 20.04
C TRP A 204 25.91 -20.71 19.37
N MET A 205 27.03 -20.59 20.10
CA MET A 205 28.22 -19.85 19.70
C MET A 205 29.43 -20.79 19.72
N LEU A 206 30.06 -20.99 18.55
CA LEU A 206 31.23 -21.84 18.37
C LEU A 206 32.35 -21.04 17.70
N GLY A 207 33.37 -20.64 18.48
CA GLY A 207 34.60 -20.06 17.95
C GLY A 207 34.42 -18.94 16.93
N GLY A 208 33.54 -17.97 17.25
CA GLY A 208 33.20 -16.85 16.36
C GLY A 208 32.05 -17.07 15.38
N VAL A 209 31.44 -18.26 15.32
CA VAL A 209 30.23 -18.51 14.51
C VAL A 209 29.02 -18.75 15.41
N MET A 210 27.95 -17.98 15.21
CA MET A 210 26.64 -18.20 15.81
C MET A 210 25.77 -19.07 14.90
N SER A 211 24.99 -19.97 15.50
CA SER A 211 23.85 -20.65 14.87
C SER A 211 22.60 -20.35 15.69
N ARG A 212 21.61 -19.66 15.10
CA ARG A 212 20.26 -19.48 15.65
C ARG A 212 19.27 -20.30 14.80
N PRO A 213 19.04 -21.59 15.12
CA PRO A 213 18.11 -22.43 14.37
C PRO A 213 16.68 -21.91 14.42
N PHE A 214 16.04 -21.93 13.26
CA PHE A 214 14.60 -21.80 13.09
C PHE A 214 13.91 -23.17 13.15
N LEU A 215 14.59 -24.20 12.62
CA LEU A 215 14.13 -25.58 12.59
C LEU A 215 15.33 -26.52 12.73
N THR A 216 15.16 -27.65 13.42
CA THR A 216 16.17 -28.72 13.46
C THR A 216 15.55 -30.07 13.11
N THR A 217 16.40 -31.06 12.89
CA THR A 217 16.04 -32.46 12.68
C THR A 217 15.13 -33.04 13.78
N ALA A 218 15.07 -32.46 14.98
CA ALA A 218 14.15 -32.87 16.03
C ALA A 218 12.68 -32.49 15.75
N GLN A 219 12.40 -31.27 15.25
CA GLN A 219 11.03 -30.83 14.94
C GLN A 219 10.61 -31.26 13.51
N SER A 220 11.58 -31.40 12.60
CA SER A 220 11.33 -31.83 11.22
C SER A 220 11.13 -33.34 11.05
N SER A 221 11.12 -34.14 12.13
CA SER A 221 11.16 -35.62 12.05
C SER A 221 12.36 -36.16 11.28
N GLY A 222 13.48 -35.42 11.28
CA GLY A 222 14.76 -35.81 10.69
C GLY A 222 14.95 -35.41 9.22
N VAL A 223 13.98 -34.71 8.59
CA VAL A 223 13.99 -34.50 7.13
C VAL A 223 14.76 -33.25 6.67
N CYS A 224 14.86 -32.22 7.51
CA CYS A 224 15.62 -31.00 7.23
C CYS A 224 16.02 -30.21 8.51
N ALA A 225 16.93 -29.25 8.37
CA ALA A 225 17.23 -28.23 9.38
C ALA A 225 17.44 -26.87 8.70
N ILE A 226 17.16 -25.79 9.45
CA ILE A 226 17.17 -24.40 8.96
C ILE A 226 17.72 -23.49 10.05
N SER A 227 18.79 -22.75 9.76
CA SER A 227 19.44 -21.89 10.77
C SER A 227 20.01 -20.58 10.22
N SER A 228 19.95 -19.54 11.04
CA SER A 228 20.69 -18.30 10.87
C SER A 228 22.15 -18.50 11.32
N ILE A 229 23.07 -18.61 10.36
CA ILE A 229 24.51 -18.73 10.59
C ILE A 229 25.14 -17.34 10.52
N GLU A 230 25.77 -16.87 11.59
CA GLU A 230 26.24 -15.49 11.73
C GLU A 230 27.68 -15.40 12.22
N SER A 231 28.44 -14.44 11.72
CA SER A 231 29.83 -14.22 12.15
C SER A 231 30.34 -12.83 11.73
N SER A 232 31.59 -12.53 12.08
CA SER A 232 32.29 -11.27 11.77
C SER A 232 33.71 -11.56 11.31
N SER A 233 34.19 -10.78 10.33
CA SER A 233 35.60 -10.75 9.92
C SER A 233 36.57 -10.34 11.04
N THR A 234 36.07 -9.82 12.17
CA THR A 234 36.90 -9.43 13.32
C THR A 234 37.30 -10.60 14.23
N TYR A 235 36.70 -11.78 14.07
CA TYR A 235 37.00 -12.95 14.91
C TYR A 235 38.17 -13.82 14.39
N GLY A 236 38.64 -13.60 13.17
CA GLY A 236 39.71 -14.42 12.57
C GLY A 236 39.22 -15.74 11.98
N GLU A 237 40.08 -16.78 12.00
CA GLU A 237 39.71 -18.11 11.50
C GLU A 237 38.85 -18.89 12.49
N THR A 238 37.79 -19.52 11.97
CA THR A 238 36.80 -20.28 12.75
C THR A 238 36.93 -21.79 12.46
N LEU A 239 36.20 -22.67 13.18
CA LEU A 239 36.14 -24.08 12.78
C LEU A 239 35.62 -24.26 11.34
N LEU A 240 34.65 -23.43 10.92
CA LEU A 240 34.09 -23.46 9.57
C LEU A 240 35.08 -22.96 8.50
N SER A 241 36.19 -22.33 8.90
CA SER A 241 37.30 -21.95 8.02
C SER A 241 38.21 -23.13 7.65
N LYS A 242 37.96 -24.32 8.18
CA LYS A 242 38.65 -25.57 7.82
C LYS A 242 37.78 -26.41 6.86
N TYR A 243 38.42 -27.15 5.95
CA TYR A 243 37.73 -28.00 4.97
C TYR A 243 37.00 -29.19 5.63
N MET A 244 35.67 -29.20 5.53
CA MET A 244 34.78 -30.26 6.00
C MET A 244 34.03 -30.93 4.85
N THR A 245 33.45 -32.12 5.09
CA THR A 245 32.72 -32.89 4.08
C THR A 245 31.60 -33.70 4.74
N PHE A 246 30.36 -33.23 4.63
CA PHE A 246 29.17 -33.99 4.99
C PHE A 246 28.91 -35.05 3.92
N ARG A 247 28.69 -36.31 4.32
CA ARG A 247 28.56 -37.44 3.38
C ARG A 247 27.18 -37.58 2.76
N SER A 248 26.16 -37.07 3.44
CA SER A 248 24.74 -37.31 3.11
C SER A 248 23.86 -36.13 3.48
N VAL A 249 24.42 -34.92 3.50
CA VAL A 249 23.68 -33.67 3.73
C VAL A 249 24.07 -32.66 2.64
N ASP A 250 23.13 -32.35 1.76
CA ASP A 250 23.19 -31.26 0.80
C ASP A 250 22.97 -29.92 1.53
N HIS A 251 23.76 -28.90 1.19
CA HIS A 251 23.68 -27.58 1.83
C HIS A 251 23.26 -26.51 0.82
N CYS A 252 22.18 -25.79 1.08
CA CYS A 252 21.80 -24.57 0.37
C CYS A 252 22.02 -23.38 1.31
N LEU A 253 22.92 -22.47 0.96
CA LEU A 253 23.32 -21.34 1.80
C LEU A 253 22.98 -20.03 1.07
N CYS A 254 22.04 -19.27 1.63
CA CYS A 254 21.57 -18.00 1.07
C CYS A 254 22.16 -16.84 1.89
N VAL A 255 22.82 -15.87 1.26
CA VAL A 255 23.48 -14.75 1.97
C VAL A 255 22.50 -13.59 2.17
N LEU A 256 22.27 -13.16 3.41
CA LEU A 256 21.19 -12.19 3.73
C LEU A 256 21.68 -10.74 3.92
N GLU A 257 22.93 -10.53 4.36
CA GLU A 257 23.72 -9.28 4.17
C GLU A 257 25.19 -9.64 4.43
N GLY A 258 26.09 -8.82 3.90
CA GLY A 258 27.54 -8.99 4.05
C GLY A 258 28.11 -9.95 3.02
N THR A 259 29.37 -10.32 3.19
CA THR A 259 30.13 -11.11 2.20
C THR A 259 30.58 -12.44 2.77
N LEU A 260 30.16 -13.55 2.15
CA LEU A 260 30.58 -14.91 2.45
C LEU A 260 31.59 -15.40 1.40
N THR A 261 32.77 -15.86 1.83
CA THR A 261 33.70 -16.59 0.98
C THR A 261 33.47 -18.09 1.12
N VAL A 262 33.23 -18.78 0.01
CA VAL A 262 33.01 -20.23 -0.05
C VAL A 262 34.15 -20.86 -0.84
N ARG A 263 34.84 -21.81 -0.21
CA ARG A 263 36.06 -22.42 -0.75
C ARG A 263 35.78 -23.89 -0.98
N LEU A 264 35.78 -24.35 -2.23
CA LEU A 264 35.56 -25.74 -2.59
C LEU A 264 36.90 -26.43 -2.90
N LYS A 265 37.13 -27.61 -2.33
CA LYS A 265 38.43 -28.30 -2.47
C LYS A 265 38.64 -28.72 -3.93
N GLY A 266 39.70 -28.22 -4.57
CA GLY A 266 39.95 -28.41 -6.02
C GLY A 266 39.32 -27.33 -6.92
N SER A 267 38.98 -26.18 -6.34
CA SER A 267 38.40 -25.00 -6.99
C SER A 267 39.07 -23.72 -6.48
N PRO A 268 39.06 -22.62 -7.26
CA PRO A 268 39.30 -21.29 -6.71
C PRO A 268 38.22 -20.91 -5.71
N ASP A 269 38.58 -20.03 -4.78
CA ASP A 269 37.67 -19.43 -3.80
C ASP A 269 36.60 -18.58 -4.50
N ALA A 270 35.33 -18.76 -4.12
CA ALA A 270 34.20 -17.98 -4.60
C ALA A 270 33.69 -17.03 -3.51
N THR A 271 33.11 -15.90 -3.90
CA THR A 271 32.65 -14.86 -2.98
C THR A 271 31.20 -14.51 -3.29
N PHE A 272 30.37 -14.47 -2.25
CA PHE A 272 28.92 -14.33 -2.31
C PHE A 272 28.49 -13.12 -1.49
N ARG A 273 27.49 -12.40 -2.00
CA ARG A 273 26.92 -11.16 -1.45
C ARG A 273 25.44 -11.35 -1.14
N GLU A 274 24.86 -10.35 -0.50
CA GLU A 274 23.43 -10.22 -0.23
C GLU A 274 22.54 -10.63 -1.44
N GLY A 275 21.61 -11.55 -1.19
CA GLY A 275 20.71 -12.11 -2.19
C GLY A 275 21.27 -13.29 -3.01
N GLU A 276 22.58 -13.53 -3.01
CA GLU A 276 23.19 -14.65 -3.74
C GLU A 276 23.12 -15.96 -2.93
N THR A 277 22.95 -17.07 -3.65
CA THR A 277 22.82 -18.42 -3.06
C THR A 277 23.90 -19.36 -3.58
N VAL A 278 24.45 -20.20 -2.70
CA VAL A 278 25.31 -21.33 -3.09
C VAL A 278 24.64 -22.65 -2.72
N VAL A 279 24.76 -23.65 -3.59
CA VAL A 279 24.33 -25.02 -3.32
C VAL A 279 25.55 -25.93 -3.39
N ILE A 280 25.78 -26.70 -2.31
CA ILE A 280 26.97 -27.52 -2.10
C ILE A 280 26.50 -28.96 -1.82
N PRO A 281 26.59 -29.87 -2.81
CA PRO A 281 26.11 -31.23 -2.61
C PRO A 281 26.95 -32.09 -1.67
N ALA A 282 26.29 -33.03 -0.99
CA ALA A 282 26.88 -34.00 -0.08
C ALA A 282 28.00 -34.80 -0.76
N GLY A 283 29.14 -34.89 -0.09
CA GLY A 283 30.39 -35.43 -0.62
C GLY A 283 31.36 -34.37 -1.17
N GLN A 284 30.88 -33.14 -1.47
CA GLN A 284 31.78 -32.02 -1.77
C GLN A 284 32.47 -31.55 -0.49
N ALA A 285 33.78 -31.29 -0.58
CA ALA A 285 34.53 -30.68 0.50
C ALA A 285 34.51 -29.15 0.39
N PHE A 286 34.11 -28.46 1.46
CA PHE A 286 33.99 -27.01 1.50
C PHE A 286 34.51 -26.40 2.82
N ALA A 287 34.83 -25.11 2.78
CA ALA A 287 35.12 -24.26 3.94
C ALA A 287 34.51 -22.87 3.72
N LEU A 288 34.13 -22.19 4.82
CA LEU A 288 33.53 -20.86 4.81
C LEU A 288 34.50 -19.80 5.38
N GLY A 289 34.38 -18.57 4.92
CA GLY A 289 35.06 -17.40 5.45
C GLY A 289 34.10 -16.22 5.50
N PHE A 290 34.11 -15.47 6.60
CA PHE A 290 33.18 -14.37 6.82
C PHE A 290 33.91 -13.05 6.58
N ALA A 291 33.77 -12.50 5.37
CA ALA A 291 34.66 -11.46 4.84
C ALA A 291 34.22 -10.02 5.19
N SER A 292 33.05 -9.85 5.80
CA SER A 292 32.54 -8.55 6.27
C SER A 292 32.48 -8.48 7.80
N ARG A 293 32.48 -7.25 8.34
CA ARG A 293 32.33 -6.98 9.79
C ARG A 293 31.02 -7.54 10.38
N TYR A 294 30.02 -7.79 9.55
CA TYR A 294 28.93 -8.68 9.87
C TYR A 294 28.56 -9.50 8.63
N VAL A 295 28.32 -10.79 8.82
CA VAL A 295 27.78 -11.70 7.81
C VAL A 295 26.70 -12.52 8.49
N ARG A 296 25.54 -12.65 7.87
CA ARG A 296 24.54 -13.70 8.21
C ARG A 296 24.07 -14.37 6.94
N VAL A 297 23.97 -15.69 7.03
CA VAL A 297 23.61 -16.63 5.98
C VAL A 297 22.48 -17.50 6.52
N TRP A 298 21.47 -17.79 5.72
CA TRP A 298 20.47 -18.80 6.05
C TRP A 298 20.92 -20.13 5.46
N SER A 299 21.20 -21.09 6.34
CA SER A 299 21.56 -22.47 6.01
C SER A 299 20.29 -23.29 5.96
N PHE A 300 20.03 -23.93 4.82
CA PHE A 300 19.00 -24.95 4.62
C PHE A 300 19.70 -26.27 4.31
N THR A 301 19.39 -27.30 5.08
CA THR A 301 20.05 -28.62 5.02
C THR A 301 19.01 -29.74 5.08
N ASP A 302 19.25 -30.84 4.37
CA ASP A 302 18.40 -32.04 4.33
C ASP A 302 18.77 -33.07 5.43
N GLY A 303 19.26 -32.58 6.57
CA GLY A 303 19.72 -33.38 7.70
C GLY A 303 20.62 -32.58 8.64
N ASP A 304 21.35 -33.26 9.53
CA ASP A 304 22.29 -32.62 10.47
C ASP A 304 23.54 -32.07 9.74
N GLY A 305 23.53 -30.77 9.42
CA GLY A 305 24.61 -30.05 8.75
C GLY A 305 25.45 -29.16 9.67
N ILE A 306 25.90 -28.01 9.15
CA ILE A 306 26.76 -27.05 9.88
C ILE A 306 26.10 -26.46 11.13
N GLU A 307 24.78 -26.28 11.11
CA GLU A 307 23.99 -25.83 12.25
C GLU A 307 24.01 -26.82 13.42
N THR A 308 23.93 -28.13 13.15
CA THR A 308 24.05 -29.17 14.19
C THR A 308 25.50 -29.30 14.69
N LEU A 309 26.51 -29.05 13.85
CA LEU A 309 27.92 -28.97 14.28
C LEU A 309 28.12 -27.81 15.28
N ILE A 310 27.57 -26.62 14.99
CA ILE A 310 27.63 -25.46 15.89
C ILE A 310 26.83 -25.69 17.17
N HIS A 311 25.66 -26.34 17.10
CA HIS A 311 24.85 -26.67 18.27
C HIS A 311 25.59 -27.65 19.21
N ARG A 312 26.20 -28.71 18.69
CA ARG A 312 26.81 -29.77 19.53
C ARG A 312 28.18 -29.42 20.12
N LEU A 313 28.91 -28.48 19.54
CA LEU A 313 30.23 -28.03 20.03
C LEU A 313 30.20 -26.61 20.64
N GLY A 314 29.22 -25.80 20.27
CA GLY A 314 29.10 -24.41 20.71
C GLY A 314 28.38 -24.26 22.05
N GLN A 315 28.67 -23.18 22.75
CA GLN A 315 28.01 -22.83 24.01
C GLN A 315 26.70 -22.08 23.72
N ARG A 316 25.66 -22.33 24.52
CA ARG A 316 24.41 -21.54 24.44
C ARG A 316 24.71 -20.08 24.78
N CYS A 317 24.20 -19.15 23.98
CA CYS A 317 24.37 -17.72 24.20
C CYS A 317 23.01 -17.07 24.51
N ASP A 318 22.96 -16.10 25.43
CA ASP A 318 21.71 -15.41 25.78
C ASP A 318 21.57 -14.04 25.07
N GLY A 319 22.69 -13.41 24.68
CA GLY A 319 22.68 -12.17 23.90
C GLY A 319 21.95 -12.33 22.56
N ALA A 320 21.17 -11.33 22.15
CA ALA A 320 20.39 -11.40 20.89
C ALA A 320 21.26 -11.51 19.61
N VAL A 321 22.55 -11.20 19.74
CA VAL A 321 23.46 -10.75 18.69
C VAL A 321 24.86 -11.31 18.90
N LEU A 322 25.73 -11.14 17.90
CA LEU A 322 27.16 -11.41 18.01
C LEU A 322 27.81 -10.60 19.15
N PRO A 323 28.62 -11.22 20.04
CA PRO A 323 29.38 -10.51 21.08
C PRO A 323 30.60 -9.78 20.51
N ASP A 324 31.07 -8.71 21.17
CA ASP A 324 32.25 -7.94 20.71
C ASP A 324 33.54 -8.75 20.61
N GLN A 325 33.64 -9.84 21.38
CA GLN A 325 34.75 -10.81 21.35
C GLN A 325 34.18 -12.21 21.18
N ALA A 326 34.82 -13.05 20.36
CA ALA A 326 34.43 -14.45 20.22
C ALA A 326 34.72 -15.19 21.53
N PRO A 327 33.79 -16.02 22.05
CA PRO A 327 34.08 -16.86 23.21
C PRO A 327 35.12 -17.93 22.86
N GLU A 328 35.93 -18.28 23.86
CA GLU A 328 36.80 -19.45 23.80
C GLU A 328 35.95 -20.73 23.60
N TRP A 329 36.50 -21.69 22.86
CA TRP A 329 35.83 -22.93 22.51
C TRP A 329 36.83 -24.08 22.50
N ASP A 330 36.37 -25.27 22.88
CA ASP A 330 37.21 -26.45 23.03
C ASP A 330 37.29 -27.27 21.72
N THR A 331 38.44 -27.88 21.48
CA THR A 331 38.65 -28.81 20.35
C THR A 331 38.43 -30.27 20.71
N ASP A 332 38.39 -30.63 21.99
CA ASP A 332 38.45 -32.04 22.43
C ASP A 332 37.26 -32.89 21.92
N ASP A 333 36.04 -32.34 21.89
CA ASP A 333 34.85 -33.03 21.37
C ASP A 333 34.73 -33.00 19.83
N VAL A 334 35.58 -32.26 19.10
CA VAL A 334 35.43 -32.05 17.65
C VAL A 334 35.49 -33.36 16.89
N GLU A 335 36.40 -34.28 17.23
CA GLU A 335 36.50 -35.58 16.55
C GLU A 335 35.27 -36.47 16.82
N SER A 336 34.74 -36.42 18.05
CA SER A 336 33.55 -37.17 18.48
C SER A 336 32.30 -36.70 17.73
N VAL A 337 32.04 -35.40 17.72
CA VAL A 337 30.90 -34.80 16.99
C VAL A 337 31.07 -34.97 15.48
N ALA A 338 32.29 -34.80 14.95
CA ALA A 338 32.57 -35.05 13.53
C ALA A 338 32.30 -36.50 13.12
N ALA A 339 32.67 -37.48 13.95
CA ALA A 339 32.36 -38.89 13.71
C ALA A 339 30.85 -39.17 13.73
N ALA A 340 30.11 -38.59 14.69
CA ALA A 340 28.65 -38.71 14.78
C ALA A 340 27.94 -38.10 13.55
N LEU A 341 28.40 -36.94 13.08
CA LEU A 341 27.94 -36.27 11.85
C LEU A 341 28.54 -36.89 10.57
N LYS A 342 29.29 -37.99 10.69
CA LYS A 342 29.92 -38.75 9.60
C LYS A 342 30.89 -37.92 8.74
N LEU A 343 31.35 -36.77 9.24
CA LEU A 343 32.34 -35.92 8.58
C LEU A 343 33.63 -36.72 8.28
N ARG A 344 34.44 -36.20 7.34
CA ARG A 344 35.83 -36.62 7.18
C ARG A 344 36.76 -35.47 7.57
N PRO A 345 37.72 -35.67 8.49
CA PRO A 345 38.85 -34.75 8.59
C PRO A 345 39.67 -34.81 7.29
N SER A 346 40.24 -33.68 6.87
CA SER A 346 41.37 -33.69 5.94
C SER A 346 42.64 -33.98 6.75
N PRO A 347 43.52 -34.91 6.31
CA PRO A 347 44.81 -35.12 7.00
C PRO A 347 45.70 -33.87 6.89
N PRO A 348 46.62 -33.65 7.85
CA PRO A 348 47.59 -32.57 7.77
C PRO A 348 48.53 -32.72 6.56
N ILE A 349 49.02 -31.60 6.05
CA ILE A 349 49.82 -31.56 4.82
C ILE A 349 51.24 -32.07 5.11
N HIS A 350 51.57 -33.25 4.58
CA HIS A 350 52.95 -33.69 4.38
C HIS A 350 53.29 -33.77 2.89
N SER A 351 54.57 -33.54 2.59
CA SER A 351 55.06 -33.21 1.26
C SER A 351 55.58 -34.41 0.46
N GLY A 352 55.03 -34.63 -0.74
CA GLY A 352 55.64 -35.44 -1.80
C GLY A 352 55.43 -36.94 -1.70
N GLY A 353 55.28 -37.59 -2.87
CA GLY A 353 55.04 -39.02 -3.02
C GLY A 353 54.11 -39.27 -4.20
N ASP A 354 54.46 -40.23 -5.06
CA ASP A 354 53.78 -40.48 -6.34
C ASP A 354 53.13 -41.88 -6.41
N ASP A 355 52.18 -41.99 -7.33
CA ASP A 355 51.66 -43.21 -7.97
C ASP A 355 50.80 -44.23 -7.16
N SER A 356 50.28 -45.17 -7.93
CA SER A 356 48.99 -45.88 -7.88
C SER A 356 48.90 -47.12 -6.97
N LEU A 357 47.65 -47.49 -6.62
CA LEU A 357 47.05 -48.85 -6.72
C LEU A 357 45.60 -48.90 -6.12
N PRO A 358 44.66 -49.70 -6.67
CA PRO A 358 43.27 -49.77 -6.17
C PRO A 358 42.94 -51.01 -5.28
N PRO A 359 42.30 -50.84 -4.10
CA PRO A 359 41.83 -51.95 -3.24
C PRO A 359 40.39 -52.47 -3.57
N PRO A 360 39.97 -53.64 -3.02
CA PRO A 360 38.96 -54.50 -3.67
C PRO A 360 37.47 -54.32 -3.25
N ARG A 361 36.57 -54.88 -4.07
CA ARG A 361 35.11 -54.92 -3.84
C ARG A 361 34.69 -55.93 -2.75
N ALA A 362 33.90 -55.48 -1.78
CA ALA A 362 33.22 -56.35 -0.80
C ALA A 362 31.93 -56.98 -1.37
N LYS A 363 31.53 -58.15 -0.85
CA LYS A 363 30.29 -58.86 -1.22
C LYS A 363 29.10 -58.42 -0.36
N ARG A 364 27.91 -58.28 -0.95
CA ARG A 364 26.64 -57.98 -0.23
C ARG A 364 25.99 -59.26 0.37
N PRO A 365 25.21 -59.15 1.47
CA PRO A 365 24.44 -60.26 2.04
C PRO A 365 23.33 -60.81 1.13
N ARG A 366 22.61 -61.84 1.61
CA ARG A 366 21.46 -62.47 0.94
C ARG A 366 20.18 -62.20 1.75
N ALA A 367 19.13 -61.75 1.07
CA ALA A 367 17.79 -61.51 1.61
C ALA A 367 17.15 -62.74 2.29
N ALA A 368 16.23 -62.49 3.22
CA ALA A 368 15.47 -63.47 3.99
C ALA A 368 14.05 -63.74 3.44
N GLN A 369 13.38 -62.73 2.87
CA GLN A 369 12.01 -62.81 2.37
C GLN A 369 11.83 -62.07 1.02
N ALA A 370 11.18 -62.72 0.04
CA ALA A 370 10.98 -62.16 -1.30
C ALA A 370 9.56 -61.58 -1.48
N CYS A 371 9.45 -60.43 -2.15
CA CYS A 371 8.17 -59.81 -2.52
C CYS A 371 7.36 -60.70 -3.49
N ASP A 372 6.03 -60.58 -3.49
CA ASP A 372 5.15 -61.55 -4.15
C ASP A 372 5.36 -61.70 -5.66
N ARG A 373 5.71 -60.62 -6.39
CA ARG A 373 6.03 -60.71 -7.84
C ARG A 373 7.29 -61.56 -8.08
N CYS A 374 8.34 -61.38 -7.28
CA CYS A 374 9.53 -62.24 -7.32
C CYS A 374 9.24 -63.65 -6.79
N ARG A 375 8.42 -63.80 -5.74
CA ARG A 375 8.03 -65.10 -5.16
C ARG A 375 7.27 -65.96 -6.16
N ASN A 376 6.26 -65.40 -6.83
CA ASN A 376 5.43 -66.10 -7.82
C ASN A 376 6.20 -66.44 -9.10
N LYS A 377 7.23 -65.67 -9.47
CA LYS A 377 8.10 -65.94 -10.64
C LYS A 377 9.42 -66.64 -10.29
N LYS A 378 9.65 -66.99 -9.02
CA LYS A 378 10.89 -67.59 -8.48
C LYS A 378 12.18 -66.78 -8.76
N TYR A 379 12.06 -65.46 -8.87
CA TYR A 379 13.20 -64.57 -9.07
C TYR A 379 13.84 -64.13 -7.75
N LYS A 380 15.11 -63.74 -7.81
CA LYS A 380 15.93 -63.36 -6.65
C LYS A 380 15.65 -61.91 -6.23
N CYS A 381 15.03 -61.73 -5.06
CA CYS A 381 14.66 -60.43 -4.50
C CYS A 381 15.80 -59.85 -3.63
N ASP A 382 15.82 -58.52 -3.49
CA ASP A 382 16.78 -57.73 -2.71
C ASP A 382 16.12 -56.87 -1.61
N GLU A 383 14.89 -57.21 -1.22
CA GLU A 383 14.09 -56.65 -0.10
C GLU A 383 13.75 -55.15 -0.15
N GLN A 384 14.33 -54.38 -1.06
CA GLN A 384 13.89 -53.02 -1.37
C GLN A 384 12.44 -53.03 -1.87
N TYR A 385 11.68 -51.96 -1.61
CA TYR A 385 10.31 -51.81 -2.09
C TYR A 385 10.15 -50.48 -2.84
N PRO A 386 9.90 -50.48 -4.17
CA PRO A 386 9.88 -51.63 -5.07
C PRO A 386 11.29 -52.24 -5.26
N CYS A 387 11.37 -53.57 -5.39
CA CYS A 387 12.66 -54.27 -5.48
C CYS A 387 13.35 -54.06 -6.83
N SER A 388 14.69 -54.10 -6.87
CA SER A 388 15.47 -53.68 -8.06
C SER A 388 15.05 -54.41 -9.34
N HIS A 389 14.72 -55.70 -9.22
CA HIS A 389 14.33 -56.53 -10.37
C HIS A 389 12.90 -56.28 -10.85
N CYS A 390 11.97 -55.90 -9.96
CA CYS A 390 10.64 -55.45 -10.38
C CYS A 390 10.69 -54.04 -10.99
N LYS A 391 11.56 -53.18 -10.46
CA LYS A 391 11.77 -51.80 -10.93
C LYS A 391 12.24 -51.79 -12.39
N SER A 392 13.24 -52.60 -12.76
CA SER A 392 13.78 -52.65 -14.13
C SER A 392 12.78 -53.12 -15.19
N GLN A 393 11.82 -54.00 -14.84
CA GLN A 393 10.81 -54.48 -15.79
C GLN A 393 9.59 -53.56 -15.91
N TYR A 394 9.27 -52.78 -14.88
CA TYR A 394 8.19 -51.79 -14.97
C TYR A 394 8.56 -50.62 -15.90
N VAL A 395 9.84 -50.20 -15.87
CA VAL A 395 10.38 -49.17 -16.77
C VAL A 395 10.28 -49.61 -18.24
N ALA A 396 10.73 -50.81 -18.60
CA ALA A 396 10.66 -51.29 -19.99
C ALA A 396 9.23 -51.49 -20.54
N ASP A 397 8.24 -51.76 -19.68
CA ASP A 397 6.82 -51.79 -20.07
C ASP A 397 6.20 -50.38 -20.19
N LEU A 398 6.76 -49.38 -19.51
CA LEU A 398 6.41 -47.97 -19.64
C LEU A 398 7.06 -47.34 -20.89
N GLU A 399 8.35 -47.53 -21.11
CA GLU A 399 9.10 -47.02 -22.27
C GLU A 399 8.42 -47.42 -23.59
N ARG A 400 8.09 -48.71 -23.75
CA ARG A 400 7.36 -49.21 -24.92
C ARG A 400 5.98 -48.56 -25.11
N LYS A 401 5.30 -48.19 -24.02
CA LYS A 401 4.01 -47.48 -24.06
C LYS A 401 4.17 -45.99 -24.40
N VAL A 402 5.24 -45.36 -23.90
CA VAL A 402 5.61 -43.98 -24.25
C VAL A 402 5.93 -43.91 -25.73
N ASP A 403 6.75 -44.80 -26.27
CA ASP A 403 7.04 -44.88 -27.71
C ASP A 403 5.76 -45.05 -28.56
N GLU A 404 4.85 -45.95 -28.16
CA GLU A 404 3.55 -46.14 -28.83
C GLU A 404 2.67 -44.87 -28.82
N LEU A 405 2.71 -44.10 -27.73
CA LEU A 405 1.92 -42.87 -27.57
C LEU A 405 2.57 -41.69 -28.30
N THR A 406 3.90 -41.51 -28.19
CA THR A 406 4.66 -40.49 -28.92
C THR A 406 4.60 -40.69 -30.43
N ALA A 407 4.57 -41.94 -30.91
CA ALA A 407 4.35 -42.24 -32.33
C ALA A 407 2.95 -41.79 -32.82
N LYS A 408 1.91 -41.95 -32.00
CA LYS A 408 0.55 -41.49 -32.30
C LYS A 408 0.42 -39.98 -32.19
N LEU A 409 1.08 -39.37 -31.20
CA LEU A 409 1.10 -37.92 -30.98
C LEU A 409 1.68 -37.19 -32.19
N ARG A 410 2.83 -37.63 -32.70
CA ARG A 410 3.50 -37.03 -33.88
C ARG A 410 2.69 -37.03 -35.17
N VAL A 411 1.76 -37.98 -35.32
CA VAL A 411 0.82 -38.00 -36.45
C VAL A 411 -0.22 -36.89 -36.27
N ALA A 412 -0.84 -36.80 -35.10
CA ALA A 412 -1.81 -35.74 -34.80
C ALA A 412 -1.18 -34.33 -34.80
N GLU A 413 0.04 -34.18 -34.29
CA GLU A 413 0.81 -32.92 -34.31
C GLU A 413 1.10 -32.45 -35.74
N SER A 414 1.37 -33.37 -36.67
CA SER A 414 1.59 -33.07 -38.10
C SER A 414 0.33 -32.49 -38.74
N ASP A 415 -0.85 -33.04 -38.44
CA ASP A 415 -2.11 -32.58 -39.01
C ASP A 415 -2.51 -31.20 -38.45
N ILE A 416 -2.36 -31.00 -37.14
CA ILE A 416 -2.70 -29.75 -36.43
C ILE A 416 -1.77 -28.59 -36.83
N ALA A 417 -0.47 -28.84 -37.01
CA ALA A 417 0.51 -27.82 -37.39
C ALA A 417 0.26 -27.18 -38.76
N SER A 418 -0.66 -27.72 -39.58
CA SER A 418 -1.00 -27.19 -40.89
C SER A 418 -1.98 -26.00 -40.88
N GLN A 419 -2.69 -25.74 -39.77
CA GLN A 419 -3.91 -24.89 -39.81
C GLN A 419 -3.82 -23.49 -39.19
N GLN A 420 -2.98 -23.21 -38.18
CA GLN A 420 -2.91 -21.87 -37.57
C GLN A 420 -1.55 -21.56 -36.91
N SER A 421 -0.99 -20.39 -37.23
CA SER A 421 0.12 -19.77 -36.52
C SER A 421 -0.26 -18.34 -36.06
N PRO A 422 -0.36 -18.09 -34.74
CA PRO A 422 -0.39 -16.74 -34.17
C PRO A 422 1.04 -16.15 -34.10
N PRO A 423 1.26 -14.97 -33.48
CA PRO A 423 1.90 -14.95 -32.13
C PRO A 423 1.39 -13.75 -31.24
N PRO A 424 1.89 -13.45 -30.02
CA PRO A 424 1.03 -13.66 -28.85
C PRO A 424 1.01 -12.58 -27.72
N GLN A 425 0.17 -12.88 -26.74
CA GLN A 425 0.01 -12.44 -25.34
C GLN A 425 1.09 -11.63 -24.57
N LYS A 426 0.60 -10.57 -23.90
CA LYS A 426 0.48 -10.34 -22.41
C LYS A 426 1.66 -10.55 -21.40
N VAL A 427 1.75 -9.56 -20.47
CA VAL A 427 1.98 -9.64 -18.98
C VAL A 427 3.41 -9.50 -18.36
N GLN A 428 3.48 -9.05 -17.09
CA GLN A 428 4.51 -8.22 -16.37
C GLN A 428 5.02 -8.86 -15.02
N THR A 429 5.62 -8.29 -13.91
CA THR A 429 5.96 -6.92 -13.47
C THR A 429 7.15 -6.75 -12.44
N SER A 430 7.04 -7.16 -11.16
CA SER A 430 7.51 -6.41 -9.95
C SER A 430 7.97 -7.26 -8.73
N SER A 431 8.59 -6.70 -7.67
CA SER A 431 8.75 -7.32 -6.31
C SER A 431 10.01 -8.20 -5.97
N GLU A 432 11.23 -7.61 -5.81
CA GLU A 432 12.15 -7.30 -4.63
C GLU A 432 12.74 -8.49 -3.81
N PRO A 433 13.65 -8.32 -2.77
CA PRO A 433 13.24 -8.41 -1.33
C PRO A 433 14.13 -7.60 -0.26
N PRO A 434 14.81 -8.09 0.85
CA PRO A 434 14.98 -7.32 2.14
C PRO A 434 16.29 -7.58 3.04
N THR A 435 16.26 -7.36 4.38
CA THR A 435 17.42 -7.41 5.36
C THR A 435 17.08 -7.82 6.84
N LYS A 436 18.01 -7.64 7.83
CA LYS A 436 18.01 -8.23 9.21
C LYS A 436 18.07 -7.18 10.38
N PRO A 437 18.26 -7.59 11.68
CA PRO A 437 18.54 -6.69 12.83
C PRO A 437 19.89 -6.88 13.58
N VAL A 438 20.16 -6.01 14.58
CA VAL A 438 21.50 -5.49 15.03
C VAL A 438 21.71 -5.43 16.58
N LEU A 439 22.95 -5.11 17.02
CA LEU A 439 23.56 -4.97 18.36
C LEU A 439 22.95 -3.93 19.36
N PRO A 440 23.19 -4.08 20.70
CA PRO A 440 23.05 -3.06 21.77
C PRO A 440 24.43 -2.55 22.33
N ALA A 441 24.60 -1.58 23.26
CA ALA A 441 23.82 -0.39 23.71
C ALA A 441 24.63 0.46 24.76
N ALA A 442 24.02 1.55 25.29
CA ALA A 442 24.46 2.51 26.36
C ALA A 442 25.42 3.66 25.95
N GLY A 443 25.31 4.92 26.42
CA GLY A 443 24.38 5.65 27.34
C GLY A 443 24.64 7.19 27.25
N VAL A 444 24.40 8.14 28.20
CA VAL A 444 23.87 8.21 29.60
C VAL A 444 23.40 9.69 29.89
N ASP A 445 22.42 9.89 30.79
CA ASP A 445 21.96 11.10 31.58
C ASP A 445 22.02 12.58 31.09
N ALA A 446 20.89 13.31 31.27
CA ALA A 446 20.71 14.30 32.38
C ALA A 446 19.39 15.13 32.30
N THR A 447 18.78 15.49 33.44
CA THR A 447 17.53 16.32 33.55
C THR A 447 17.55 17.23 34.79
N PRO A 448 16.79 18.35 34.80
CA PRO A 448 16.03 18.72 36.01
C PRO A 448 14.58 19.22 35.76
N LEU A 449 13.75 19.10 36.81
CA LEU A 449 12.33 19.54 36.92
C LEU A 449 12.27 21.03 37.36
N SER A 450 11.15 21.74 37.57
CA SER A 450 9.70 21.46 37.74
C SER A 450 8.89 22.69 37.22
N MET A 451 7.62 23.05 37.49
CA MET A 451 6.37 22.62 38.19
C MET A 451 5.24 23.59 37.67
N PRO A 452 3.94 23.55 38.08
CA PRO A 452 3.24 22.62 38.99
C PRO A 452 1.98 21.94 38.38
N TRP A 453 1.40 21.00 39.15
CA TRP A 453 0.06 20.43 38.91
C TRP A 453 -0.93 20.90 40.00
N THR A 454 -2.13 21.31 39.62
CA THR A 454 -3.29 21.51 40.52
C THR A 454 -4.59 21.32 39.74
N GLY A 455 -5.52 20.45 40.20
CA GLY A 455 -6.86 20.34 39.56
C GLY A 455 -7.48 18.94 39.48
N SER A 456 -7.50 18.20 40.59
CA SER A 456 -8.40 17.06 40.90
C SER A 456 -9.16 16.35 39.76
N THR A 457 -8.70 15.16 39.36
CA THR A 457 -9.57 14.16 38.72
C THR A 457 -10.39 13.41 39.79
N PRO A 458 -11.74 13.42 39.72
CA PRO A 458 -12.55 12.54 40.56
C PRO A 458 -12.39 11.08 40.10
N ARG A 459 -11.97 10.22 41.01
CA ARG A 459 -12.05 8.76 40.86
C ARG A 459 -13.12 8.29 41.83
N GLU A 460 -14.31 8.00 41.33
CA GLU A 460 -15.44 7.57 42.14
C GLU A 460 -16.04 6.27 41.58
N GLU A 461 -16.74 5.53 42.43
CA GLU A 461 -17.10 4.13 42.23
C GLU A 461 -18.46 3.99 41.53
N ALA A 462 -18.75 2.80 40.99
CA ALA A 462 -19.94 2.56 40.18
C ALA A 462 -21.26 2.67 40.99
N PRO A 463 -22.18 3.61 40.65
CA PRO A 463 -23.51 3.65 41.24
C PRO A 463 -24.45 2.65 40.56
N SER A 464 -25.39 2.10 41.34
CA SER A 464 -26.46 1.23 40.85
C SER A 464 -27.59 2.01 40.15
N ILE A 465 -28.13 1.43 39.09
CA ILE A 465 -29.51 1.53 38.55
C ILE A 465 -30.41 2.70 39.05
N TYR A 466 -30.95 3.45 38.08
CA TYR A 466 -31.96 4.53 38.18
C TYR A 466 -31.44 5.95 38.48
N ASP A 467 -30.94 6.65 37.45
CA ASP A 467 -31.42 8.01 37.17
C ASP A 467 -31.43 8.30 35.66
N ASN A 468 -32.39 9.08 35.18
CA ASN A 468 -32.74 9.25 33.76
C ASN A 468 -32.76 10.75 33.38
N ASN A 469 -31.60 11.43 33.40
CA ASN A 469 -31.51 12.86 33.05
C ASN A 469 -30.22 13.36 32.36
N HIS A 470 -29.20 12.52 32.11
CA HIS A 470 -27.90 12.97 31.56
C HIS A 470 -27.75 12.92 30.02
N ALA A 471 -28.86 12.94 29.27
CA ALA A 471 -28.86 12.66 27.83
C ALA A 471 -28.32 13.79 26.92
N GLU A 472 -28.19 15.04 27.38
CA GLU A 472 -27.96 16.21 26.51
C GLU A 472 -26.50 16.65 26.33
N ALA A 473 -25.52 15.94 26.91
CA ALA A 473 -24.12 16.38 26.97
C ALA A 473 -23.13 15.59 26.07
N GLY A 474 -23.60 14.61 25.28
CA GLY A 474 -22.72 13.61 24.62
C GLY A 474 -22.67 13.60 23.08
N GLU A 475 -23.61 14.25 22.38
CA GLU A 475 -23.94 13.96 20.97
C GLU A 475 -22.90 14.44 19.91
N SER A 476 -21.70 14.90 20.27
CA SER A 476 -20.69 15.35 19.29
C SER A 476 -19.62 14.30 18.92
N VAL A 477 -19.83 13.03 19.28
CA VAL A 477 -18.89 11.92 19.02
C VAL A 477 -19.37 10.98 17.90
N GLU A 478 -20.62 11.11 17.45
CA GLU A 478 -21.25 10.22 16.45
C GLU A 478 -20.94 10.58 14.98
N ASP A 479 -20.10 11.61 14.77
CA ASP A 479 -19.75 12.19 13.47
C ASP A 479 -18.33 11.79 12.99
N GLU A 480 -17.64 10.88 13.66
CA GLU A 480 -16.28 10.42 13.27
C GLU A 480 -16.31 9.09 12.51
N ILE A 481 -15.37 8.90 11.57
CA ILE A 481 -15.15 7.62 10.90
C ILE A 481 -13.69 7.19 10.91
N SER A 482 -13.48 5.88 11.01
CA SER A 482 -12.20 5.21 10.91
C SER A 482 -12.41 3.96 10.06
N GLU A 483 -12.16 4.08 8.75
CA GLU A 483 -12.45 3.02 7.78
C GLU A 483 -11.16 2.51 7.13
N LEU A 484 -11.19 1.27 6.65
CA LEU A 484 -10.17 0.75 5.75
C LEU A 484 -10.36 1.41 4.38
N ASN A 485 -9.37 2.18 3.93
CA ASN A 485 -9.33 2.64 2.55
C ASN A 485 -8.84 1.48 1.66
N HIS A 486 -9.74 0.82 0.94
CA HIS A 486 -9.45 -0.33 0.09
C HIS A 486 -8.49 -0.02 -1.08
N HIS A 487 -8.24 1.25 -1.39
CA HIS A 487 -7.25 1.65 -2.40
C HIS A 487 -5.83 1.77 -1.84
N THR A 488 -5.66 1.93 -0.53
CA THR A 488 -4.35 2.02 0.14
C THR A 488 -4.10 0.87 1.11
N ASN A 489 -5.14 0.08 1.43
CA ASN A 489 -5.20 -0.91 2.52
C ASN A 489 -4.72 -0.38 3.88
N ASN A 490 -4.86 0.93 4.10
CA ASN A 490 -4.60 1.58 5.39
C ASN A 490 -5.91 2.03 6.03
N ILE A 491 -5.94 2.06 7.37
CA ILE A 491 -7.02 2.70 8.12
C ILE A 491 -6.83 4.21 8.02
N GLU A 492 -7.84 4.94 7.54
CA GLU A 492 -7.80 6.40 7.47
C GLU A 492 -8.87 7.00 8.40
N PHE A 493 -8.42 7.71 9.43
CA PHE A 493 -9.30 8.44 10.35
C PHE A 493 -9.71 9.79 9.76
N HIS A 494 -11.02 10.06 9.79
CA HIS A 494 -11.64 11.34 9.47
C HIS A 494 -12.56 11.76 10.63
N GLY A 495 -12.18 12.84 11.32
CA GLY A 495 -12.95 13.36 12.46
C GLY A 495 -14.15 14.21 12.04
N SER A 496 -14.91 14.64 13.05
CA SER A 496 -16.27 15.21 12.94
C SER A 496 -16.43 16.52 12.14
N THR A 497 -15.35 17.17 11.71
CA THR A 497 -15.38 18.30 10.76
C THR A 497 -15.39 17.85 9.30
N SER A 498 -14.88 16.65 8.99
CA SER A 498 -14.66 16.16 7.62
C SER A 498 -15.96 15.96 6.85
N SER A 499 -15.90 16.04 5.51
CA SER A 499 -17.03 15.76 4.62
C SER A 499 -17.30 14.25 4.50
N ALA A 500 -16.25 13.43 4.46
CA ALA A 500 -16.37 11.97 4.39
C ALA A 500 -17.11 11.42 5.62
N ALA A 501 -16.73 11.85 6.82
CA ALA A 501 -17.32 11.42 8.07
C ALA A 501 -18.81 11.80 8.16
N PHE A 502 -19.15 13.05 7.80
CA PHE A 502 -20.53 13.54 7.78
C PHE A 502 -21.40 12.82 6.73
N ILE A 503 -20.85 12.46 5.57
CA ILE A 503 -21.58 11.64 4.56
C ILE A 503 -21.78 10.21 5.08
N GLY A 504 -20.78 9.60 5.72
CA GLY A 504 -20.91 8.29 6.36
C GLY A 504 -22.01 8.27 7.44
N HIS A 505 -22.13 9.34 8.24
CA HIS A 505 -23.24 9.51 9.19
C HIS A 505 -24.60 9.62 8.47
N LEU A 506 -24.68 10.40 7.38
CA LEU A 506 -25.91 10.53 6.56
C LEU A 506 -26.33 9.23 5.87
N GLN A 507 -25.40 8.30 5.63
CA GLN A 507 -25.68 6.97 5.06
C GLN A 507 -26.19 6.02 6.16
N LYS A 508 -25.47 5.91 7.28
CA LYS A 508 -25.89 5.11 8.46
C LYS A 508 -27.26 5.52 8.98
N THR A 509 -27.59 6.82 8.93
CA THR A 509 -28.88 7.37 9.36
C THR A 509 -30.05 7.05 8.41
N ARG A 510 -29.77 6.58 7.18
CA ARG A 510 -30.79 6.18 6.20
C ARG A 510 -31.13 4.69 6.25
N GLU A 511 -30.23 3.85 6.76
CA GLU A 511 -30.55 2.43 6.96
C GLU A 511 -31.63 2.31 8.06
N PRO A 512 -32.82 1.76 7.76
CA PRO A 512 -33.84 1.60 8.79
C PRO A 512 -33.36 0.58 9.81
N GLN A 513 -33.44 0.93 11.10
CA GLN A 513 -33.23 -0.01 12.20
C GLN A 513 -34.18 -1.19 12.06
N ARG A 514 -33.70 -2.29 11.46
CA ARG A 514 -34.42 -3.57 11.44
C ARG A 514 -34.64 -4.00 12.90
N PRO A 515 -35.84 -4.49 13.28
CA PRO A 515 -36.08 -4.99 14.62
C PRO A 515 -35.03 -6.03 15.06
N LEU A 516 -34.77 -6.10 16.36
CA LEU A 516 -33.75 -6.98 16.97
C LEU A 516 -34.18 -8.46 16.99
N GLU A 517 -34.50 -9.02 15.82
CA GLU A 517 -34.80 -10.43 15.62
C GLU A 517 -33.78 -11.05 14.65
N ARG A 518 -32.88 -11.89 15.20
CA ARG A 518 -31.92 -12.73 14.47
C ARG A 518 -31.14 -12.05 13.34
N ARG A 519 -30.12 -11.25 13.71
CA ARG A 519 -28.99 -10.96 12.83
C ARG A 519 -28.13 -12.22 12.70
N ASP A 520 -28.05 -12.79 11.50
CA ASP A 520 -27.18 -13.93 11.20
C ASP A 520 -25.72 -13.43 11.02
N PRO A 521 -24.72 -13.96 11.74
CA PRO A 521 -23.32 -13.50 11.64
C PRO A 521 -22.64 -13.76 10.29
N ARG A 522 -23.28 -14.47 9.35
CA ARG A 522 -22.65 -14.94 8.10
C ARG A 522 -22.98 -14.13 6.84
N ALA A 523 -23.47 -12.90 7.01
CA ALA A 523 -23.74 -11.98 5.92
C ALA A 523 -23.31 -10.55 6.28
N GLU A 524 -22.00 -10.34 6.49
CA GLU A 524 -21.41 -9.02 6.30
C GLU A 524 -21.16 -8.84 4.79
N ASP A 525 -21.90 -7.90 4.21
CA ASP A 525 -21.70 -7.44 2.84
C ASP A 525 -20.30 -6.81 2.70
N LEU A 526 -19.75 -6.73 1.48
CA LEU A 526 -18.44 -6.11 1.25
C LEU A 526 -18.54 -4.59 1.50
N GLY A 527 -18.26 -4.21 2.75
CA GLY A 527 -18.72 -2.96 3.35
C GLY A 527 -18.37 -1.72 2.52
N TYR A 528 -19.41 -1.00 2.09
CA TYR A 528 -19.26 0.30 1.46
C TYR A 528 -18.44 1.24 2.37
N SER A 529 -17.26 1.65 1.90
CA SER A 529 -16.44 2.65 2.57
C SER A 529 -16.56 4.00 1.85
N ILE A 530 -16.97 5.04 2.59
CA ILE A 530 -17.03 6.41 2.08
C ILE A 530 -15.62 6.98 1.91
N VAL A 531 -14.66 6.56 2.75
CA VAL A 531 -13.23 6.90 2.58
C VAL A 531 -12.71 6.36 1.24
N SER A 532 -12.91 5.07 0.97
CA SER A 532 -12.51 4.43 -0.30
C SER A 532 -13.21 5.06 -1.50
N THR A 533 -14.48 5.44 -1.35
CA THR A 533 -15.22 6.13 -2.41
C THR A 533 -14.63 7.52 -2.66
N LEU A 534 -14.36 8.34 -1.65
CA LEU A 534 -13.83 9.70 -1.84
C LEU A 534 -12.31 9.78 -2.10
N HIS A 535 -11.62 8.64 -2.22
CA HIS A 535 -10.21 8.54 -2.55
C HIS A 535 -9.93 8.44 -4.06
N ASN A 536 -8.88 9.13 -4.52
CA ASN A 536 -8.38 9.06 -5.89
C ASN A 536 -7.42 7.88 -6.10
N SER A 537 -7.99 6.72 -6.43
CA SER A 537 -7.24 5.49 -6.72
C SER A 537 -6.31 5.56 -7.93
N SER A 538 -6.40 6.61 -8.76
CA SER A 538 -5.46 6.83 -9.88
C SER A 538 -4.20 7.62 -9.46
N PHE A 539 -4.09 8.04 -8.20
CA PHE A 539 -2.92 8.70 -7.65
C PHE A 539 -2.34 7.95 -6.45
N SER A 540 -1.67 6.84 -6.76
CA SER A 540 -0.82 6.07 -5.85
C SER A 540 0.64 6.30 -6.22
N PRO A 541 1.34 7.28 -5.62
CA PRO A 541 2.78 7.40 -5.80
C PRO A 541 3.50 6.18 -5.23
N ALA A 542 4.62 5.81 -5.83
CA ALA A 542 5.39 4.65 -5.42
C ALA A 542 5.74 4.72 -3.93
N GLY A 543 5.59 3.59 -3.22
CA GLY A 543 6.06 3.45 -1.85
C GLY A 543 7.56 3.79 -1.77
N THR A 544 8.02 4.22 -0.59
CA THR A 544 9.41 4.64 -0.38
C THR A 544 10.38 3.46 -0.51
N ALA A 545 10.76 3.16 -1.76
CA ALA A 545 11.86 2.28 -2.08
C ALA A 545 13.16 2.78 -1.45
N GLY A 546 14.13 1.87 -1.29
CA GLY A 546 15.45 2.20 -0.74
C GLY A 546 16.23 3.23 -1.60
N PRO A 547 17.44 3.62 -1.17
CA PRO A 547 18.23 4.68 -1.79
C PRO A 547 18.78 4.30 -3.18
N ALA A 548 17.88 4.26 -4.17
CA ALA A 548 18.25 4.35 -5.57
C ALA A 548 18.94 5.70 -5.81
N TYR A 549 20.17 5.65 -6.32
CA TYR A 549 20.80 6.86 -6.86
C TYR A 549 19.92 7.39 -8.01
N PRO A 550 19.64 8.70 -8.07
CA PRO A 550 19.03 9.29 -9.26
C PRO A 550 19.89 8.97 -10.48
N MET A 551 19.38 8.10 -11.36
CA MET A 551 20.02 7.83 -12.66
C MET A 551 20.17 9.14 -13.43
N THR A 552 21.16 9.21 -14.32
CA THR A 552 21.71 10.47 -14.85
C THR A 552 20.75 11.26 -15.73
N LEU A 553 19.84 12.01 -15.09
CA LEU A 553 18.86 12.95 -15.68
C LEU A 553 19.48 14.06 -16.56
N ARG A 554 20.82 14.15 -16.61
CA ARG A 554 21.59 14.92 -17.61
C ARG A 554 21.18 14.61 -19.06
N GLU A 555 20.61 13.45 -19.35
CA GLU A 555 20.23 13.05 -20.71
C GLU A 555 18.91 13.67 -21.21
N GLN A 556 18.11 14.35 -20.38
CA GLN A 556 16.79 14.88 -20.76
C GLN A 556 16.61 16.42 -20.63
N ASN A 557 17.70 17.20 -20.51
CA ASN A 557 17.68 18.67 -20.45
C ASN A 557 16.66 19.28 -19.45
N TYR A 558 16.31 18.55 -18.39
CA TYR A 558 15.34 18.95 -17.35
C TYR A 558 13.98 19.42 -17.90
N TYR A 559 13.49 18.82 -18.99
CA TYR A 559 12.19 19.14 -19.62
C TYR A 559 12.04 20.58 -20.14
N PHE A 560 13.15 21.20 -20.58
CA PHE A 560 13.22 22.59 -21.08
C PHE A 560 11.99 23.04 -21.90
N GLU A 561 11.57 22.27 -22.90
CA GLU A 561 10.44 22.59 -23.80
C GLU A 561 9.10 22.75 -23.06
N GLN A 562 8.80 21.89 -22.09
CA GLN A 562 7.54 21.93 -21.32
C GLN A 562 7.67 22.79 -20.06
N ALA A 563 8.88 22.95 -19.52
CA ALA A 563 9.13 23.57 -18.23
C ALA A 563 8.59 25.00 -18.16
N HIS A 564 8.76 25.82 -19.19
CA HIS A 564 8.24 27.18 -19.22
C HIS A 564 6.71 27.23 -19.12
N ALA A 565 5.98 26.29 -19.75
CA ALA A 565 4.52 26.22 -19.67
C ALA A 565 4.05 25.80 -18.26
N PHE A 566 4.71 24.83 -17.64
CA PHE A 566 4.36 24.37 -16.30
C PHE A 566 4.75 25.38 -15.20
N ILE A 567 5.94 25.99 -15.27
CA ILE A 567 6.38 27.04 -14.34
C ILE A 567 5.38 28.22 -14.32
N ASN A 568 4.98 28.72 -15.50
CA ASN A 568 3.94 29.74 -15.58
C ASN A 568 2.58 29.21 -15.09
N GLY A 569 2.26 27.93 -15.33
CA GLY A 569 1.13 27.23 -14.74
C GLY A 569 1.05 27.35 -13.22
N TYR A 570 2.15 27.09 -12.50
CA TYR A 570 2.23 27.25 -11.05
C TYR A 570 2.18 28.73 -10.63
N PHE A 571 3.06 29.58 -11.20
CA PHE A 571 3.22 30.97 -10.77
C PHE A 571 2.03 31.87 -11.09
N GLU A 572 1.28 31.63 -12.18
CA GLU A 572 0.07 32.40 -12.48
C GLU A 572 -1.18 31.93 -11.75
N ASN A 573 -1.19 30.74 -11.12
CA ASN A 573 -2.39 30.17 -10.53
C ASN A 573 -2.29 30.01 -9.01
N ILE A 574 -1.51 29.04 -8.52
CA ILE A 574 -1.53 28.66 -7.11
C ILE A 574 -0.52 29.47 -6.29
N HIS A 575 0.57 29.94 -6.91
CA HIS A 575 1.57 30.73 -6.18
C HIS A 575 0.96 31.95 -5.49
N PHE A 576 0.07 32.70 -6.14
CA PHE A 576 -0.62 33.84 -5.52
C PHE A 576 -1.45 33.50 -4.27
N ILE A 577 -1.78 32.22 -4.05
CA ILE A 577 -2.52 31.73 -2.87
C ILE A 577 -1.57 31.13 -1.83
N HIS A 578 -0.42 30.62 -2.27
CA HIS A 578 0.63 30.03 -1.44
C HIS A 578 2.03 30.63 -1.82
N PRO A 579 2.27 31.92 -1.55
CA PRO A 579 3.36 32.68 -2.20
C PRO A 579 4.67 32.57 -1.39
N LEU A 580 5.23 31.36 -1.35
CA LEU A 580 6.38 30.99 -0.51
C LEU A 580 7.73 30.86 -1.25
N ILE A 581 7.71 30.82 -2.58
CA ILE A 581 8.88 30.67 -3.47
C ILE A 581 9.36 32.05 -3.95
N ASP A 582 10.68 32.29 -3.94
CA ASP A 582 11.25 33.44 -4.66
C ASP A 582 11.19 33.17 -6.17
N LYS A 583 10.33 33.89 -6.88
CA LYS A 583 10.12 33.71 -8.32
C LYS A 583 11.35 34.07 -9.15
N GLU A 584 12.13 35.07 -8.73
CA GLU A 584 13.28 35.55 -9.50
C GLU A 584 14.49 34.63 -9.29
N ASP A 585 14.78 34.22 -8.05
CA ASP A 585 15.80 33.21 -7.76
C ASP A 585 15.46 31.86 -8.41
N PHE A 586 14.22 31.40 -8.28
CA PHE A 586 13.79 30.13 -8.86
C PHE A 586 13.93 30.13 -10.39
N LEU A 587 13.53 31.21 -11.07
CA LEU A 587 13.73 31.34 -12.52
C LEU A 587 15.21 31.41 -12.88
N PHE A 588 16.04 32.15 -12.15
CA PHE A 588 17.49 32.24 -12.38
C PHE A 588 18.17 30.87 -12.23
N ARG A 589 17.87 30.12 -11.16
CA ARG A 589 18.41 28.77 -10.91
C ARG A 589 17.89 27.77 -11.95
N SER A 590 16.64 27.90 -12.41
CA SER A 590 16.09 27.09 -13.52
C SER A 590 16.83 27.33 -14.84
N HIS A 591 17.15 28.58 -15.20
CA HIS A 591 17.94 28.87 -16.40
C HIS A 591 19.36 28.27 -16.31
N ASN A 592 19.99 28.31 -15.14
CA ASN A 592 21.31 27.69 -14.94
C ASN A 592 21.27 26.15 -15.01
N LEU A 593 20.13 25.54 -14.66
CA LEU A 593 19.87 24.10 -14.78
C LEU A 593 19.74 23.68 -16.26
N TRP A 594 18.90 24.36 -17.05
CA TRP A 594 18.67 24.02 -18.47
C TRP A 594 19.94 24.12 -19.33
N PHE A 595 20.73 25.17 -19.14
CA PHE A 595 21.92 25.42 -19.95
C PHE A 595 23.20 24.75 -19.39
N ASN A 596 23.06 23.75 -18.51
CA ASN A 596 24.16 23.01 -17.87
C ASN A 596 25.26 23.93 -17.27
N ARG A 597 24.87 25.10 -16.73
CA ARG A 597 25.81 26.10 -16.21
C ARG A 597 26.33 25.75 -14.82
N SER A 598 25.63 24.90 -14.08
CA SER A 598 26.21 24.20 -12.93
C SER A 598 26.74 22.83 -13.36
N LEU A 599 27.99 22.53 -13.01
CA LEU A 599 28.59 21.21 -13.23
C LEU A 599 27.91 20.11 -12.39
N GLN A 600 27.34 20.48 -11.24
CA GLN A 600 26.56 19.63 -10.33
C GLN A 600 25.36 20.43 -9.81
N PRO A 601 24.12 20.16 -10.25
CA PRO A 601 22.94 20.85 -9.73
C PRO A 601 22.60 20.35 -8.32
N GLU A 602 22.10 21.26 -7.48
CA GLU A 602 21.74 20.98 -6.08
C GLU A 602 20.51 20.04 -6.03
N PRO A 603 20.59 18.82 -5.45
CA PRO A 603 19.50 17.84 -5.56
C PRO A 603 18.18 18.31 -4.91
N SER A 604 18.26 19.12 -3.85
CA SER A 604 17.14 19.82 -3.20
C SER A 604 16.45 20.81 -4.13
N PHE A 605 17.21 21.55 -4.93
CA PHE A 605 16.65 22.43 -5.95
C PHE A 605 15.99 21.63 -7.08
N VAL A 606 16.58 20.50 -7.50
CA VAL A 606 15.97 19.67 -8.55
C VAL A 606 14.66 19.05 -8.08
N ALA A 607 14.56 18.60 -6.82
CA ALA A 607 13.30 18.18 -6.21
C ALA A 607 12.25 19.30 -6.24
N LEU A 608 12.62 20.50 -5.76
CA LEU A 608 11.74 21.67 -5.74
C LEU A 608 11.26 22.03 -7.15
N TYR A 609 12.19 22.08 -8.12
CA TYR A 609 11.92 22.34 -9.52
C TYR A 609 10.91 21.35 -10.13
N LEU A 610 11.13 20.04 -9.93
CA LEU A 610 10.23 19.00 -10.39
C LEU A 610 8.84 19.09 -9.73
N SER A 611 8.76 19.43 -8.44
CA SER A 611 7.47 19.66 -7.77
C SER A 611 6.72 20.89 -8.32
N ILE A 612 7.42 21.95 -8.71
CA ILE A 612 6.83 23.13 -9.38
C ILE A 612 6.35 22.76 -10.80
N LEU A 613 7.10 21.95 -11.55
CA LEU A 613 6.64 21.44 -12.85
C LEU A 613 5.40 20.55 -12.70
N SER A 614 5.42 19.62 -11.74
CA SER A 614 4.31 18.70 -11.44
C SER A 614 3.01 19.47 -11.14
N PHE A 615 3.07 20.38 -10.16
CA PHE A 615 1.90 21.16 -9.78
C PHE A 615 1.45 22.09 -10.91
N GLY A 616 2.41 22.67 -11.63
CA GLY A 616 2.19 23.53 -12.80
C GLY A 616 1.49 22.84 -13.95
N ALA A 617 1.80 21.56 -14.22
CA ALA A 617 1.09 20.73 -15.17
C ALA A 617 -0.37 20.48 -14.72
N LEU A 618 -0.58 20.17 -13.44
CA LEU A 618 -1.89 19.86 -12.88
C LEU A 618 -2.89 21.04 -12.90
N VAL A 619 -2.41 22.27 -12.69
CA VAL A 619 -3.26 23.47 -12.44
C VAL A 619 -3.23 24.56 -13.51
N ARG A 620 -2.42 24.41 -14.57
CA ARG A 620 -2.53 25.30 -15.75
C ARG A 620 -3.83 25.04 -16.51
N VAL A 621 -4.27 26.02 -17.30
CA VAL A 621 -5.23 25.77 -18.39
C VAL A 621 -4.52 24.98 -19.48
N TRP A 622 -5.22 23.98 -20.02
CA TRP A 622 -4.80 23.15 -21.16
C TRP A 622 -5.72 23.43 -22.34
N ASP A 623 -5.13 23.87 -23.45
CA ASP A 623 -5.82 24.18 -24.70
C ASP A 623 -5.88 22.95 -25.65
N GLU A 624 -5.03 21.96 -25.38
CA GLU A 624 -4.93 20.65 -26.03
C GLU A 624 -4.98 19.56 -24.94
N GLU A 625 -5.52 18.37 -25.22
CA GLU A 625 -5.63 17.27 -24.24
C GLU A 625 -4.26 16.80 -23.72
N ARG A 626 -3.24 16.81 -24.61
CA ARG A 626 -1.91 16.21 -24.38
C ARG A 626 -0.82 17.15 -24.85
N LEU A 627 0.26 17.24 -24.07
CA LEU A 627 1.47 18.01 -24.39
C LEU A 627 2.63 17.02 -24.48
N GLY A 628 3.28 16.91 -25.64
CA GLY A 628 4.33 15.89 -25.82
C GLY A 628 3.85 14.45 -25.61
N GLY A 629 2.57 14.17 -25.90
CA GLY A 629 1.95 12.84 -25.79
C GLY A 629 1.26 12.53 -24.45
N LEU A 630 1.57 13.27 -23.37
CA LEU A 630 1.01 13.05 -22.03
C LEU A 630 -0.01 14.12 -21.63
N THR A 631 -1.07 13.71 -20.94
CA THR A 631 -2.11 14.56 -20.32
C THR A 631 -1.60 15.32 -19.10
N ARG A 632 -2.43 16.23 -18.56
CA ARG A 632 -2.14 16.97 -17.32
C ARG A 632 -1.79 16.08 -16.13
N PHE A 633 -2.50 14.96 -15.97
CA PHE A 633 -2.32 14.04 -14.86
C PHE A 633 -1.11 13.14 -15.06
N GLU A 634 -0.87 12.62 -16.28
CA GLU A 634 0.33 11.84 -16.60
C GLU A 634 1.61 12.66 -16.36
N TRP A 635 1.64 13.94 -16.78
CA TRP A 635 2.75 14.85 -16.46
C TRP A 635 2.88 15.13 -14.96
N SER A 636 1.78 15.53 -14.30
CA SER A 636 1.73 15.79 -12.85
C SER A 636 2.38 14.65 -12.06
N ARG A 637 1.94 13.41 -12.33
CA ARG A 637 2.32 12.21 -11.58
C ARG A 637 3.74 11.74 -11.91
N LYS A 638 4.17 11.83 -13.18
CA LYS A 638 5.56 11.58 -13.58
C LYS A 638 6.52 12.51 -12.82
N LEU A 639 6.27 13.82 -12.87
CA LEU A 639 7.13 14.84 -12.28
C LEU A 639 7.10 14.79 -10.73
N PHE A 640 5.96 14.40 -10.14
CA PHE A 640 5.84 14.11 -8.71
C PHE A 640 6.73 12.93 -8.30
N GLY A 641 6.68 11.81 -9.05
CA GLY A 641 7.51 10.64 -8.79
C GLY A 641 9.00 10.95 -8.88
N GLU A 642 9.43 11.75 -9.86
CA GLU A 642 10.83 12.19 -9.97
C GLU A 642 11.23 13.13 -8.82
N ALA A 643 10.37 14.06 -8.39
CA ALA A 643 10.62 14.87 -7.20
C ALA A 643 10.75 14.01 -5.92
N GLN A 644 9.91 12.97 -5.79
CA GLN A 644 9.96 12.01 -4.69
C GLN A 644 11.25 11.17 -4.70
N LEU A 645 11.77 10.77 -5.86
CA LEU A 645 13.07 10.09 -5.96
C LEU A 645 14.22 10.99 -5.44
N TYR A 646 14.20 12.28 -5.78
CA TYR A 646 15.18 13.22 -5.23
C TYR A 646 15.02 13.42 -3.71
N LEU A 647 13.79 13.48 -3.18
CA LEU A 647 13.54 13.52 -1.74
C LEU A 647 14.04 12.26 -1.02
N ASN A 648 13.81 11.06 -1.58
CA ASN A 648 14.30 9.80 -1.03
C ASN A 648 15.84 9.76 -1.00
N TYR A 649 16.50 10.27 -2.05
CA TYR A 649 17.96 10.41 -2.11
C TYR A 649 18.51 11.43 -1.09
N LEU A 650 17.77 12.53 -0.85
CA LEU A 650 18.10 13.56 0.13
C LEU A 650 17.87 13.15 1.59
N GLN A 651 17.12 12.06 1.83
CA GLN A 651 16.75 11.55 3.15
C GLN A 651 16.20 12.66 4.07
N PHE A 652 16.93 13.03 5.13
CA PHE A 652 16.52 13.99 6.15
C PHE A 652 17.07 15.41 5.92
N SER A 653 17.30 15.79 4.64
CA SER A 653 17.75 17.14 4.27
C SER A 653 16.79 18.23 4.79
N ASN A 654 17.35 19.22 5.47
CA ASN A 654 16.61 20.31 6.12
C ASN A 654 16.82 21.69 5.45
N THR A 655 17.20 21.70 4.17
CA THR A 655 17.29 22.96 3.39
C THR A 655 15.91 23.60 3.20
N LEU A 656 15.88 24.93 2.97
CA LEU A 656 14.67 25.66 2.63
C LEU A 656 13.98 25.01 1.40
N ASP A 657 14.75 24.69 0.38
CA ASP A 657 14.31 24.09 -0.87
C ASP A 657 13.66 22.71 -0.64
N THR A 658 14.18 21.89 0.28
CA THR A 658 13.54 20.63 0.69
C THR A 658 12.20 20.87 1.40
N VAL A 659 12.14 21.84 2.33
CA VAL A 659 10.90 22.21 3.04
C VAL A 659 9.84 22.74 2.07
N GLN A 660 10.24 23.56 1.11
CA GLN A 660 9.38 24.11 0.06
C GLN A 660 8.91 23.02 -0.92
N CYS A 661 9.79 22.08 -1.29
CA CYS A 661 9.41 20.92 -2.08
C CYS A 661 8.33 20.09 -1.36
N LEU A 662 8.55 19.73 -0.09
CA LEU A 662 7.58 18.97 0.72
C LEU A 662 6.22 19.67 0.85
N TYR A 663 6.21 21.01 0.95
CA TYR A 663 4.98 21.81 0.90
C TYR A 663 4.22 21.61 -0.42
N LEU A 664 4.94 21.65 -1.54
CA LEU A 664 4.35 21.49 -2.86
C LEU A 664 3.88 20.04 -3.09
N MET A 665 4.62 19.04 -2.61
CA MET A 665 4.16 17.64 -2.61
C MET A 665 2.81 17.51 -1.87
N ALA A 666 2.68 18.07 -0.67
CA ALA A 666 1.42 18.10 0.06
C ALA A 666 0.29 18.80 -0.72
N LYS A 667 0.58 19.94 -1.36
CA LYS A 667 -0.39 20.68 -2.19
C LYS A 667 -0.78 19.96 -3.48
N ILE A 668 0.11 19.16 -4.07
CA ILE A 668 -0.18 18.30 -5.23
C ILE A 668 -1.11 17.17 -4.79
N CYS A 669 -0.77 16.44 -3.71
CA CYS A 669 -1.64 15.40 -3.14
C CYS A 669 -3.04 15.92 -2.77
N GLN A 670 -3.14 17.18 -2.29
CA GLN A 670 -4.42 17.83 -1.99
C GLN A 670 -5.26 18.11 -3.25
N ASN A 671 -4.65 18.37 -4.41
CA ASN A 671 -5.36 18.57 -5.68
C ASN A 671 -5.58 17.26 -6.44
N GLU A 672 -4.72 16.27 -6.27
CA GLU A 672 -5.01 14.87 -6.62
C GLU A 672 -6.02 14.22 -5.65
N LEU A 673 -6.65 14.98 -4.73
CA LEU A 673 -7.71 14.53 -3.82
C LEU A 673 -7.35 13.25 -3.04
N ASN A 674 -6.09 13.18 -2.58
CA ASN A 674 -5.56 12.13 -1.71
C ASN A 674 -5.19 12.76 -0.34
N PRO A 675 -6.19 12.97 0.55
CA PRO A 675 -6.06 13.86 1.70
C PRO A 675 -5.13 13.32 2.79
N ASN A 676 -5.13 12.00 3.02
CA ASN A 676 -4.25 11.37 4.01
C ASN A 676 -2.77 11.49 3.61
N LEU A 677 -2.47 11.28 2.33
CA LEU A 677 -1.12 11.48 1.79
C LEU A 677 -0.68 12.95 1.83
N ALA A 678 -1.59 13.89 1.54
CA ALA A 678 -1.33 15.32 1.67
C ALA A 678 -0.92 15.71 3.11
N TYR A 679 -1.67 15.20 4.10
CA TYR A 679 -1.38 15.37 5.52
C TYR A 679 -0.01 14.79 5.92
N MET A 680 0.37 13.62 5.38
CA MET A 680 1.68 13.02 5.67
C MET A 680 2.86 13.82 5.10
N TYR A 681 2.76 14.32 3.86
CA TYR A 681 3.79 15.21 3.29
C TYR A 681 3.86 16.56 4.03
N LEU A 682 2.72 17.09 4.48
CA LEU A 682 2.68 18.33 5.25
C LEU A 682 3.32 18.18 6.63
N GLY A 683 3.00 17.10 7.36
CA GLY A 683 3.65 16.78 8.63
C GLY A 683 5.15 16.52 8.51
N LEU A 684 5.63 16.02 7.36
CA LEU A 684 7.06 15.94 7.05
C LEU A 684 7.65 17.33 6.78
N ALA A 685 6.98 18.19 6.00
CA ALA A 685 7.40 19.58 5.78
C ALA A 685 7.51 20.37 7.10
N ILE A 686 6.52 20.24 7.99
CA ILE A 686 6.50 20.84 9.34
C ILE A 686 7.70 20.34 10.16
N ARG A 687 7.89 19.03 10.30
CA ARG A 687 9.00 18.47 11.10
C ARG A 687 10.38 18.86 10.56
N THR A 688 10.57 18.88 9.24
CA THR A 688 11.81 19.35 8.61
C THR A 688 12.04 20.85 8.85
N CYS A 689 10.99 21.67 8.79
CA CYS A 689 11.05 23.11 9.05
C CYS A 689 11.37 23.44 10.52
N LEU A 690 10.80 22.68 11.46
CA LEU A 690 11.12 22.75 12.89
C LEU A 690 12.57 22.29 13.16
N ALA A 691 13.02 21.20 12.54
CA ALA A 691 14.40 20.70 12.66
C ALA A 691 15.45 21.67 12.07
N ALA A 692 15.08 22.48 11.07
CA ALA A 692 15.89 23.58 10.55
C ALA A 692 15.86 24.85 11.44
N GLY A 693 15.02 24.88 12.47
CA GLY A 693 14.79 26.06 13.31
C GLY A 693 14.10 27.23 12.58
N PHE A 694 13.47 26.99 11.42
CA PHE A 694 12.84 28.02 10.60
C PHE A 694 11.61 28.65 11.26
N ASN A 695 10.98 28.00 12.23
CA ASN A 695 9.95 28.59 13.09
C ASN A 695 10.47 29.66 14.08
N ARG A 696 11.80 29.81 14.20
CA ARG A 696 12.44 30.66 15.22
C ARG A 696 13.09 31.90 14.60
N GLU A 697 13.11 32.98 15.39
CA GLU A 697 13.88 34.18 15.07
C GLU A 697 15.40 33.92 15.19
N VAL A 698 16.17 34.42 14.24
CA VAL A 698 17.63 34.26 14.17
C VAL A 698 18.28 35.64 14.22
N ARG A 699 19.24 35.84 15.13
CA ARG A 699 19.88 37.15 15.43
C ARG A 699 20.78 37.71 14.31
N SER A 700 20.81 37.09 13.14
CA SER A 700 21.57 37.55 11.96
C SER A 700 20.58 38.05 10.90
N ALA A 701 20.24 39.34 10.96
CA ALA A 701 19.18 39.93 10.13
C ALA A 701 19.61 40.30 8.70
N THR A 702 20.87 40.06 8.31
CA THR A 702 21.45 40.53 7.04
C THR A 702 21.23 39.60 5.84
N GLU A 703 20.54 38.47 6.01
CA GLU A 703 20.35 37.48 4.95
C GLU A 703 18.99 37.63 4.25
N GLN A 704 19.01 37.95 2.95
CA GLN A 704 17.83 38.10 2.09
C GLN A 704 16.90 36.86 2.13
N ARG A 705 17.46 35.66 2.37
CA ARG A 705 16.74 34.40 2.55
C ARG A 705 15.78 34.41 3.76
N SER A 706 16.04 35.23 4.78
CA SER A 706 15.24 35.27 6.03
C SER A 706 13.76 35.60 5.79
N GLY A 707 13.47 36.49 4.82
CA GLY A 707 12.10 36.84 4.43
C GLY A 707 11.35 35.68 3.78
N TRP A 708 12.03 34.86 2.97
CA TRP A 708 11.45 33.67 2.35
C TRP A 708 11.30 32.50 3.33
N ILE A 709 12.20 32.37 4.30
CA ILE A 709 12.03 31.44 5.43
C ILE A 709 10.79 31.84 6.26
N SER A 710 10.57 33.13 6.52
CA SER A 710 9.36 33.61 7.21
C SER A 710 8.08 33.31 6.41
N LYS A 711 8.04 33.65 5.11
CA LYS A 711 6.89 33.30 4.23
C LYS A 711 6.64 31.79 4.20
N THR A 712 7.68 30.98 4.13
CA THR A 712 7.58 29.50 4.12
C THR A 712 7.05 28.96 5.45
N TRP A 713 7.58 29.41 6.59
CA TRP A 713 7.11 28.99 7.92
C TRP A 713 5.64 29.37 8.17
N TRP A 714 5.27 30.62 7.92
CA TRP A 714 3.91 31.09 8.19
C TRP A 714 2.87 30.57 7.17
N GLY A 715 3.31 30.29 5.94
CA GLY A 715 2.53 29.53 4.95
C GLY A 715 2.34 28.05 5.34
N LEU A 716 3.31 27.44 6.02
CA LEU A 716 3.23 26.10 6.63
C LEU A 716 2.26 26.07 7.80
N PHE A 717 2.47 26.94 8.79
CA PHE A 717 1.60 27.10 9.97
C PHE A 717 0.12 27.21 9.58
N SER A 718 -0.18 28.09 8.62
CA SER A 718 -1.56 28.30 8.15
C SER A 718 -2.15 27.06 7.46
N LEU A 719 -1.35 26.36 6.65
CA LEU A 719 -1.81 25.18 5.90
C LEU A 719 -1.98 23.94 6.79
N GLU A 720 -1.12 23.75 7.78
CA GLU A 720 -1.19 22.65 8.77
C GLU A 720 -2.51 22.72 9.55
N ILE A 721 -2.89 23.90 10.03
CA ILE A 721 -4.16 24.12 10.73
C ILE A 721 -5.36 23.93 9.79
N GLU A 722 -5.33 24.51 8.58
CA GLU A 722 -6.43 24.39 7.60
C GLU A 722 -6.62 22.93 7.12
N MET A 723 -5.53 22.22 6.83
CA MET A 723 -5.58 20.84 6.36
C MET A 723 -6.05 19.90 7.47
N SER A 724 -5.48 20.01 8.68
CA SER A 724 -5.87 19.19 9.83
C SER A 724 -7.35 19.37 10.18
N PHE A 725 -7.84 20.62 10.19
CA PHE A 725 -9.26 20.92 10.36
C PHE A 725 -10.13 20.34 9.25
N SER A 726 -9.68 20.32 7.98
CA SER A 726 -10.45 19.74 6.87
C SER A 726 -10.64 18.21 6.94
N VAL A 727 -9.71 17.50 7.60
CA VAL A 727 -9.80 16.05 7.83
C VAL A 727 -10.25 15.66 9.24
N GLY A 728 -10.51 16.64 10.11
CA GLY A 728 -10.91 16.40 11.51
C GLY A 728 -9.81 15.81 12.38
N ARG A 729 -8.56 16.21 12.14
CA ARG A 729 -7.39 15.84 12.95
C ARG A 729 -6.91 17.06 13.74
N PRO A 730 -6.32 16.90 14.93
CA PRO A 730 -5.63 17.99 15.62
C PRO A 730 -4.36 18.39 14.86
N ASP A 731 -4.01 19.67 14.88
CA ASP A 731 -2.77 20.16 14.26
C ASP A 731 -1.53 19.86 15.12
N THR A 732 -0.37 19.66 14.48
CA THR A 732 0.83 19.12 15.16
C THR A 732 1.84 20.19 15.64
N LEU A 733 1.45 21.46 15.66
CA LEU A 733 2.35 22.60 15.90
C LEU A 733 2.74 22.78 17.39
N GLY A 734 1.80 22.53 18.31
CA GLY A 734 1.99 22.71 19.75
C GLY A 734 1.63 24.12 20.24
N MET A 735 2.33 24.62 21.26
CA MET A 735 2.08 25.94 21.85
C MET A 735 2.68 27.05 20.97
N ASP A 736 1.90 28.11 20.71
CA ASP A 736 2.29 29.17 19.76
C ASP A 736 3.55 29.95 20.16
N GLU A 737 3.88 29.99 21.46
CA GLU A 737 5.11 30.60 21.99
C GLU A 737 6.40 29.91 21.50
N TYR A 738 6.34 28.68 20.97
CA TYR A 738 7.47 28.02 20.33
C TYR A 738 7.81 28.59 18.95
N HIS A 739 6.93 29.41 18.34
CA HIS A 739 7.01 29.86 16.95
C HIS A 739 7.33 31.36 16.83
N ASN A 740 8.46 31.79 17.39
CA ASN A 740 8.80 33.20 17.55
C ASN A 740 9.39 33.90 16.30
N ARG A 741 9.41 33.30 15.10
CA ARG A 741 9.85 34.00 13.88
C ARG A 741 8.88 35.11 13.51
N ALA A 742 9.38 36.33 13.33
CA ALA A 742 8.59 37.47 12.84
C ALA A 742 7.74 37.15 11.60
N LEU A 743 6.47 37.58 11.63
CA LEU A 743 5.53 37.48 10.51
C LEU A 743 6.00 38.31 9.30
N PRO A 744 5.63 37.95 8.06
CA PRO A 744 5.80 38.83 6.91
C PRO A 744 4.99 40.12 7.09
N GLU A 745 5.48 41.21 6.48
CA GLU A 745 4.79 42.50 6.49
C GLU A 745 3.42 42.43 5.77
N ARG A 746 2.48 43.27 6.20
CA ARG A 746 1.14 43.37 5.59
C ARG A 746 1.17 44.42 4.48
N ASP A 747 1.78 44.06 3.36
CA ASP A 747 1.86 44.87 2.15
C ASP A 747 0.66 44.67 1.20
N ASP A 748 0.64 45.44 0.09
CA ASP A 748 -0.31 45.31 -1.04
C ASP A 748 0.36 44.56 -2.22
N SER A 749 1.16 43.54 -1.93
CA SER A 749 1.80 42.67 -2.92
C SER A 749 1.10 41.32 -3.05
N GLU A 750 1.51 40.52 -4.04
CA GLU A 750 1.07 39.13 -4.17
C GLU A 750 1.49 38.22 -3.01
N TYR A 751 2.41 38.68 -2.14
CA TYR A 751 2.85 37.97 -0.94
C TYR A 751 2.04 38.32 0.32
N GLY A 752 1.35 39.47 0.33
CA GLY A 752 0.71 40.05 1.52
C GLY A 752 -0.42 39.22 2.14
N ILE A 753 -0.92 38.20 1.45
CA ILE A 753 -1.96 37.27 1.94
C ILE A 753 -1.50 36.42 3.15
N ILE A 754 -0.21 36.09 3.27
CA ILE A 754 0.29 35.16 4.31
C ILE A 754 -0.09 35.58 5.74
N PRO A 755 0.20 36.81 6.23
CA PRO A 755 -0.20 37.24 7.56
C PRO A 755 -1.73 37.32 7.77
N TRP A 756 -2.53 37.47 6.71
CA TRP A 756 -4.00 37.36 6.82
C TRP A 756 -4.46 35.91 6.96
N MET A 757 -3.78 34.96 6.32
CA MET A 757 -4.03 33.53 6.50
C MET A 757 -3.61 33.02 7.87
N VAL A 758 -2.58 33.61 8.50
CA VAL A 758 -2.22 33.31 9.90
C VAL A 758 -3.32 33.77 10.87
N ASP A 759 -3.82 35.00 10.73
CA ASP A 759 -4.99 35.46 11.51
C ASP A 759 -6.20 34.52 11.33
N PHE A 760 -6.41 34.04 10.10
CA PHE A 760 -7.52 33.12 9.77
C PHE A 760 -7.32 31.73 10.38
N ALA A 761 -6.09 31.21 10.37
CA ALA A 761 -5.74 29.92 10.97
C ALA A 761 -5.96 29.91 12.48
N TYR A 762 -5.67 31.01 13.19
CA TYR A 762 -6.03 31.13 14.61
C TYR A 762 -7.54 31.02 14.84
N ILE A 763 -8.37 31.56 13.93
CA ILE A 763 -9.83 31.41 13.99
C ILE A 763 -10.24 29.96 13.71
N ILE A 764 -9.66 29.30 12.71
CA ILE A 764 -9.89 27.86 12.45
C ILE A 764 -9.56 27.01 13.68
N ARG A 765 -8.40 27.23 14.33
CA ARG A 765 -8.00 26.50 15.54
C ARG A 765 -8.99 26.74 16.69
N LYS A 766 -9.53 27.96 16.84
CA LYS A 766 -10.64 28.23 17.78
C LYS A 766 -11.89 27.41 17.45
N VAL A 767 -12.33 27.36 16.19
CA VAL A 767 -13.49 26.52 15.79
C VAL A 767 -13.24 25.05 16.15
N SER A 768 -12.07 24.52 15.77
CA SER A 768 -11.69 23.14 16.06
C SER A 768 -11.74 22.82 17.56
N VAL A 769 -11.04 23.60 18.40
CA VAL A 769 -10.92 23.31 19.84
C VAL A 769 -12.22 23.62 20.59
N GLN A 770 -12.82 24.79 20.37
CA GLN A 770 -13.92 25.31 21.20
C GLN A 770 -15.31 24.80 20.80
N ILE A 771 -15.51 24.41 19.54
CA ILE A 771 -16.82 23.96 19.04
C ILE A 771 -16.85 22.44 18.87
N TYR A 772 -15.82 21.85 18.25
CA TYR A 772 -15.80 20.41 17.96
C TYR A 772 -15.23 19.57 19.13
N HIS A 773 -14.05 19.92 19.66
CA HIS A 773 -13.40 19.12 20.71
C HIS A 773 -13.87 19.41 22.15
N SER A 774 -14.59 20.51 22.39
CA SER A 774 -15.00 20.92 23.74
C SER A 774 -16.31 20.26 24.20
N ARG A 775 -16.25 19.63 25.37
CA ARG A 775 -17.38 19.04 26.10
C ARG A 775 -18.06 20.09 26.99
N ILE A 776 -18.88 20.92 26.35
CA ILE A 776 -19.64 22.03 26.95
C ILE A 776 -21.11 21.92 26.56
N THR A 777 -22.01 22.60 27.29
CA THR A 777 -23.44 22.57 26.99
C THR A 777 -23.76 23.22 25.64
N LEU A 778 -24.94 22.88 25.07
CA LEU A 778 -25.44 23.51 23.85
C LEU A 778 -25.47 25.05 23.94
N GLN A 779 -25.90 25.61 25.08
CA GLN A 779 -26.00 27.05 25.25
C GLN A 779 -24.62 27.73 25.28
N GLU A 780 -23.62 27.12 25.91
CA GLU A 780 -22.24 27.60 25.89
C GLU A 780 -21.62 27.49 24.48
N LYS A 781 -21.84 26.36 23.80
CA LYS A 781 -21.37 26.13 22.42
C LYS A 781 -21.98 27.14 21.44
N LEU A 782 -23.27 27.43 21.58
CA LEU A 782 -23.99 28.45 20.81
C LEU A 782 -23.43 29.86 21.06
N HIS A 783 -23.15 30.20 22.33
CA HIS A 783 -22.55 31.48 22.69
C HIS A 783 -21.13 31.64 22.11
N LEU A 784 -20.27 30.62 22.24
CA LEU A 784 -18.93 30.63 21.66
C LEU A 784 -18.97 30.69 20.12
N ALA A 785 -19.90 29.99 19.47
CA ALA A 785 -20.01 30.04 18.02
C ALA A 785 -20.34 31.45 17.51
N LEU A 786 -21.25 32.18 18.19
CA LEU A 786 -21.57 33.56 17.88
C LEU A 786 -20.42 34.54 18.21
N GLN A 787 -19.61 34.27 19.25
CA GLN A 787 -18.39 35.04 19.51
C GLN A 787 -17.33 34.85 18.40
N ILE A 788 -17.10 33.61 17.97
CA ILE A 788 -16.12 33.29 16.91
C ILE A 788 -16.59 33.84 15.56
N GLU A 789 -17.90 33.88 15.28
CA GLU A 789 -18.45 34.58 14.12
C GLU A 789 -18.07 36.07 14.11
N ILE A 790 -18.18 36.76 15.26
CA ILE A 790 -17.79 38.17 15.38
C ILE A 790 -16.28 38.36 15.14
N GLU A 791 -15.43 37.39 15.49
CA GLU A 791 -14.01 37.42 15.14
C GLU A 791 -13.76 37.17 13.65
N LEU A 792 -14.47 36.22 13.04
CA LEU A 792 -14.40 35.85 11.62
C LEU A 792 -14.86 37.00 10.70
N ASP A 793 -15.98 37.62 11.02
CA ASP A 793 -16.52 38.77 10.30
C ASP A 793 -15.61 40.01 10.48
N ARG A 794 -15.02 40.20 11.68
CA ARG A 794 -14.02 41.24 11.93
C ARG A 794 -12.71 40.99 11.19
N TRP A 795 -12.27 39.74 11.03
CA TRP A 795 -11.13 39.39 10.19
C TRP A 795 -11.40 39.78 8.74
N MET A 796 -12.56 39.39 8.19
CA MET A 796 -12.95 39.75 6.82
C MET A 796 -13.04 41.27 6.62
N ALA A 797 -13.60 42.01 7.59
CA ALA A 797 -13.69 43.47 7.53
C ALA A 797 -12.31 44.15 7.51
N ARG A 798 -11.29 43.57 8.16
CA ARG A 798 -9.90 44.09 8.19
C ARG A 798 -9.09 43.79 6.93
N LEU A 799 -9.53 42.91 6.03
CA LEU A 799 -8.82 42.62 4.78
C LEU A 799 -8.61 43.91 3.95
N PRO A 800 -7.46 44.09 3.27
CA PRO A 800 -7.25 45.18 2.32
C PRO A 800 -8.31 45.12 1.20
N ASP A 801 -8.84 46.27 0.79
CA ASP A 801 -10.01 46.31 -0.12
C ASP A 801 -9.75 45.67 -1.50
N ARG A 802 -8.48 45.54 -1.90
CA ARG A 802 -8.07 44.82 -3.11
C ARG A 802 -8.31 43.31 -3.04
N ILE A 803 -8.23 42.71 -1.85
CA ILE A 803 -8.37 41.26 -1.61
C ILE A 803 -9.59 40.90 -0.75
N LYS A 804 -10.34 41.90 -0.27
CA LYS A 804 -11.62 41.74 0.43
C LYS A 804 -12.71 41.20 -0.52
N PRO A 805 -13.41 40.10 -0.19
CA PRO A 805 -14.44 39.53 -1.05
C PRO A 805 -15.57 40.48 -1.44
N ASP A 806 -16.02 40.38 -2.70
CA ASP A 806 -17.04 41.27 -3.28
C ASP A 806 -18.42 41.10 -2.61
N SER A 807 -18.67 39.99 -1.90
CA SER A 807 -19.93 39.68 -1.21
C SER A 807 -20.27 40.62 -0.03
N LEU A 808 -19.37 41.54 0.35
CA LEU A 808 -19.65 42.66 1.25
C LEU A 808 -19.65 44.04 0.55
N GLN A 809 -19.24 44.12 -0.72
CA GLN A 809 -19.04 45.38 -1.44
C GLN A 809 -20.33 45.78 -2.18
N ARG A 810 -21.23 46.52 -1.50
CA ARG A 810 -22.47 47.09 -2.08
C ARG A 810 -22.27 47.93 -3.34
N THR A 811 -21.05 48.37 -3.61
CA THR A 811 -20.59 48.99 -4.86
C THR A 811 -19.21 48.46 -5.17
N ALA A 812 -19.00 47.91 -6.37
CA ALA A 812 -17.68 47.48 -6.83
C ALA A 812 -16.67 48.66 -6.76
N PRO A 813 -15.47 48.48 -6.20
CA PRO A 813 -14.46 49.54 -6.12
C PRO A 813 -14.15 50.12 -7.51
N GLY A 814 -14.03 51.45 -7.57
CA GLY A 814 -13.70 52.22 -8.79
C GLY A 814 -12.29 51.96 -9.30
N GLY A 815 -12.06 50.74 -9.76
CA GLY A 815 -10.74 50.17 -10.00
C GLY A 815 -10.72 48.65 -10.24
N ALA A 816 -11.78 47.90 -9.92
CA ALA A 816 -11.77 46.42 -9.98
C ALA A 816 -11.39 45.82 -11.36
N LEU A 817 -11.72 46.49 -12.47
CA LEU A 817 -11.29 46.10 -13.82
C LEU A 817 -9.77 46.20 -14.04
N ARG A 818 -9.09 47.05 -13.26
CA ARG A 818 -7.63 47.28 -13.27
C ARG A 818 -6.89 46.45 -12.21
N ASP A 819 -7.58 45.65 -11.40
CA ASP A 819 -6.90 44.83 -10.39
C ASP A 819 -6.01 43.75 -11.03
N PRO A 820 -4.84 43.46 -10.43
CA PRO A 820 -3.92 42.46 -10.94
C PRO A 820 -4.46 41.03 -10.81
N LYS A 821 -3.90 40.10 -11.60
CA LYS A 821 -4.28 38.67 -11.59
C LYS A 821 -4.30 38.08 -10.18
N TRP A 822 -3.29 38.38 -9.36
CA TRP A 822 -3.14 37.85 -8.00
C TRP A 822 -4.28 38.27 -7.08
N ALA A 823 -4.64 39.56 -7.06
CA ALA A 823 -5.62 40.09 -6.11
C ALA A 823 -7.02 39.51 -6.32
N ARG A 824 -7.47 39.38 -7.57
CA ARG A 824 -8.76 38.75 -7.91
C ARG A 824 -8.82 37.27 -7.50
N ARG A 825 -7.71 36.54 -7.63
CA ARG A 825 -7.58 35.13 -7.22
C ARG A 825 -7.56 34.99 -5.69
N GLN A 826 -6.81 35.83 -4.98
CA GLN A 826 -6.79 35.88 -3.52
C GLN A 826 -8.18 36.21 -2.96
N ARG A 827 -8.85 37.23 -3.51
CA ARG A 827 -10.22 37.63 -3.17
C ARG A 827 -11.20 36.47 -3.20
N LEU A 828 -11.18 35.70 -4.29
CA LEU A 828 -12.02 34.51 -4.45
C LEU A 828 -11.74 33.45 -3.38
N VAL A 829 -10.47 33.08 -3.17
CA VAL A 829 -10.12 32.05 -2.17
C VAL A 829 -10.46 32.48 -0.75
N LEU A 830 -10.24 33.75 -0.39
CA LEU A 830 -10.60 34.29 0.92
C LEU A 830 -12.13 34.27 1.14
N GLY A 831 -12.92 34.52 0.10
CA GLY A 831 -14.37 34.37 0.13
C GLY A 831 -14.82 32.92 0.36
N ILE A 832 -14.31 31.97 -0.44
CA ILE A 832 -14.63 30.54 -0.33
C ILE A 832 -14.23 30.00 1.05
N ARG A 833 -13.03 30.32 1.53
CA ARG A 833 -12.56 29.88 2.86
C ARG A 833 -13.40 30.46 3.99
N TYR A 834 -13.76 31.74 3.93
CA TYR A 834 -14.68 32.35 4.90
C TYR A 834 -16.04 31.65 4.95
N HIS A 835 -16.68 31.41 3.80
CA HIS A 835 -17.97 30.73 3.77
C HIS A 835 -17.85 29.26 4.24
N ASN A 836 -16.78 28.56 3.87
CA ASN A 836 -16.52 27.21 4.35
C ASN A 836 -16.32 27.14 5.88
N VAL A 837 -15.53 28.04 6.48
CA VAL A 837 -15.32 28.08 7.93
C VAL A 837 -16.58 28.55 8.67
N LYS A 838 -17.34 29.51 8.13
CA LYS A 838 -18.61 29.98 8.71
C LYS A 838 -19.69 28.89 8.69
N MET A 839 -19.73 28.08 7.63
CA MET A 839 -20.57 26.89 7.54
C MET A 839 -20.16 25.85 8.59
N LEU A 840 -18.87 25.49 8.68
CA LEU A 840 -18.38 24.49 9.64
C LEU A 840 -18.55 24.94 11.10
N LEU A 841 -18.34 26.22 11.40
CA LEU A 841 -18.62 26.83 12.71
C LEU A 841 -20.05 26.57 13.21
N PHE A 842 -21.03 26.56 12.29
CA PHE A 842 -22.45 26.35 12.63
C PHE A 842 -22.99 24.95 12.31
N ARG A 843 -22.22 24.07 11.64
CA ARG A 843 -22.67 22.71 11.26
C ARG A 843 -23.13 21.85 12.45
N PRO A 844 -22.46 21.88 13.64
CA PRO A 844 -22.90 21.08 14.78
C PRO A 844 -24.32 21.38 15.31
N PHE A 845 -24.90 22.53 14.98
CA PHE A 845 -26.27 22.87 15.35
C PHE A 845 -27.33 22.26 14.41
N LEU A 846 -26.95 21.74 13.24
CA LEU A 846 -27.89 21.17 12.26
C LEU A 846 -28.55 19.87 12.74
N SER A 847 -27.94 19.12 13.65
CA SER A 847 -28.59 17.95 14.26
C SER A 847 -29.88 18.35 14.99
N HIS A 848 -29.85 19.50 15.66
CA HIS A 848 -30.97 20.02 16.46
C HIS A 848 -32.10 20.62 15.61
N PHE A 849 -31.84 21.03 14.37
CA PHE A 849 -32.88 21.39 13.38
C PHE A 849 -33.91 20.27 13.18
N THR A 850 -33.52 19.02 13.43
CA THR A 850 -34.34 17.82 13.19
C THR A 850 -35.11 17.34 14.43
N ARG A 851 -34.76 17.85 15.63
CA ARG A 851 -35.43 17.48 16.88
C ARG A 851 -36.63 18.40 17.10
N LYS A 852 -37.81 17.82 17.37
CA LYS A 852 -39.01 18.58 17.78
C LYS A 852 -38.88 19.12 19.20
N LEU A 853 -38.00 20.12 19.38
CA LEU A 853 -37.92 20.93 20.59
C LEU A 853 -39.29 21.60 20.82
N ARG A 854 -39.78 21.62 22.07
CA ARG A 854 -41.08 22.25 22.39
C ARG A 854 -41.03 23.77 22.20
N HIS A 855 -39.86 24.36 22.40
CA HIS A 855 -39.51 25.73 22.03
C HIS A 855 -38.07 25.73 21.54
N THR A 856 -37.83 26.07 20.27
CA THR A 856 -36.48 26.29 19.75
C THR A 856 -36.01 27.69 20.17
N PRO A 857 -34.78 27.88 20.67
CA PRO A 857 -34.21 29.22 20.83
C PRO A 857 -34.08 29.92 19.47
N MET A 858 -34.47 31.19 19.40
CA MET A 858 -34.38 31.99 18.15
C MET A 858 -32.93 32.09 17.66
N GLU A 859 -31.98 32.14 18.58
CA GLU A 859 -30.54 32.14 18.33
C GLU A 859 -30.07 30.84 17.65
N LEU A 860 -30.68 29.70 17.99
CA LEU A 860 -30.36 28.39 17.41
C LEU A 860 -30.87 28.32 15.96
N GLU A 861 -32.11 28.75 15.70
CA GLU A 861 -32.66 28.87 14.34
C GLU A 861 -31.81 29.80 13.46
N GLN A 862 -31.32 30.92 14.02
CA GLN A 862 -30.40 31.83 13.32
C GLN A 862 -29.05 31.17 12.98
N THR A 863 -28.46 30.37 13.88
CA THR A 863 -27.20 29.66 13.56
C THR A 863 -27.37 28.56 12.50
N ILE A 864 -28.48 27.83 12.54
CA ILE A 864 -28.85 26.86 11.49
C ILE A 864 -29.00 27.58 10.14
N ALA A 865 -29.74 28.69 10.10
CA ALA A 865 -29.91 29.48 8.87
C ALA A 865 -28.56 30.00 8.34
N LYS A 866 -27.65 30.48 9.21
CA LYS A 866 -26.28 30.90 8.84
C LYS A 866 -25.44 29.75 8.27
N CYS A 867 -25.59 28.52 8.78
CA CYS A 867 -24.90 27.35 8.26
C CYS A 867 -25.33 27.06 6.80
N LEU A 868 -26.64 27.03 6.55
CA LEU A 868 -27.20 26.75 5.23
C LEU A 868 -26.92 27.87 4.23
N ASP A 869 -27.04 29.14 4.64
CA ASP A 869 -26.66 30.32 3.85
C ASP A 869 -25.19 30.28 3.42
N ALA A 870 -24.28 29.93 4.33
CA ALA A 870 -22.85 29.78 4.03
C ALA A 870 -22.57 28.58 3.11
N ALA A 871 -23.31 27.47 3.23
CA ALA A 871 -23.21 26.33 2.32
C ALA A 871 -23.67 26.69 0.90
N MET A 872 -24.85 27.31 0.75
CA MET A 872 -25.35 27.78 -0.56
C MET A 872 -24.38 28.76 -1.21
N LYS A 873 -23.90 29.78 -0.49
CA LYS A 873 -22.93 30.76 -1.01
C LYS A 873 -21.60 30.16 -1.40
N THR A 874 -21.15 29.10 -0.72
CA THR A 874 -19.95 28.36 -1.12
C THR A 874 -20.14 27.73 -2.50
N ILE A 875 -21.32 27.18 -2.80
CA ILE A 875 -21.62 26.60 -4.11
C ILE A 875 -21.82 27.70 -5.16
N GLU A 876 -22.62 28.74 -4.88
CA GLU A 876 -22.89 29.86 -5.79
C GLU A 876 -21.59 30.55 -6.27
N VAL A 877 -20.70 30.90 -5.34
CA VAL A 877 -19.41 31.54 -5.66
C VAL A 877 -18.49 30.63 -6.48
N ILE A 878 -18.53 29.31 -6.25
CA ILE A 878 -17.77 28.36 -7.07
C ILE A 878 -18.41 28.24 -8.47
N TYR A 879 -19.74 28.11 -8.56
CA TYR A 879 -20.52 27.94 -9.79
C TYR A 879 -20.32 29.10 -10.77
N ASP A 880 -20.54 30.34 -10.33
CA ASP A 880 -20.44 31.50 -11.22
C ASP A 880 -19.01 31.71 -11.72
N ILE A 881 -17.99 31.49 -10.88
CA ILE A 881 -16.60 31.55 -11.35
C ILE A 881 -16.28 30.39 -12.29
N TYR A 882 -16.79 29.17 -12.04
CA TYR A 882 -16.58 28.03 -12.94
C TYR A 882 -17.11 28.31 -14.36
N ARG A 883 -18.25 29.03 -14.45
CA ARG A 883 -18.84 29.48 -15.72
C ARG A 883 -17.98 30.55 -16.40
N ILE A 884 -17.48 31.54 -15.65
CA ILE A 884 -16.81 32.74 -16.20
C ILE A 884 -15.28 32.55 -16.43
N HIS A 885 -14.61 31.66 -15.69
CA HIS A 885 -13.15 31.59 -15.64
C HIS A 885 -12.58 30.17 -15.77
N THR A 886 -12.02 29.87 -16.95
CA THR A 886 -11.41 28.56 -17.27
C THR A 886 -10.28 28.14 -16.34
N PHE A 887 -9.48 29.07 -15.81
CA PHE A 887 -8.39 28.74 -14.87
C PHE A 887 -8.88 28.05 -13.59
N PHE A 888 -10.10 28.36 -13.15
CA PHE A 888 -10.66 27.87 -11.89
C PHE A 888 -11.15 26.43 -11.99
N ARG A 889 -11.33 25.94 -13.22
CA ARG A 889 -11.68 24.55 -13.54
C ARG A 889 -10.54 23.57 -13.22
N CYS A 890 -9.30 24.05 -13.26
CA CYS A 890 -8.11 23.26 -12.95
C CYS A 890 -7.72 23.31 -11.46
N TRP A 891 -8.60 23.80 -10.58
CA TRP A 891 -8.38 23.91 -9.13
C TRP A 891 -9.10 22.78 -8.40
N TRP A 892 -8.58 21.56 -8.58
CA TRP A 892 -9.25 20.30 -8.23
C TRP A 892 -9.68 20.16 -6.75
N TYR A 893 -9.02 20.84 -5.81
CA TYR A 893 -9.46 20.89 -4.41
C TYR A 893 -10.84 21.56 -4.20
N ASN A 894 -11.37 22.29 -5.19
CA ASN A 894 -12.75 22.80 -5.16
C ASN A 894 -13.78 21.69 -4.94
N THR A 895 -13.53 20.47 -5.41
CA THR A 895 -14.36 19.27 -5.11
C THR A 895 -14.59 19.10 -3.62
N THR A 896 -13.57 19.34 -2.78
CA THR A 896 -13.70 19.21 -1.32
C THR A 896 -14.59 20.30 -0.73
N TYR A 897 -14.46 21.56 -1.17
CA TYR A 897 -15.36 22.66 -0.73
C TYR A 897 -16.81 22.42 -1.17
N VAL A 898 -17.04 21.97 -2.40
CA VAL A 898 -18.38 21.61 -2.91
C VAL A 898 -18.96 20.44 -2.13
N MET A 899 -18.17 19.42 -1.78
CA MET A 899 -18.63 18.28 -0.99
C MET A 899 -18.93 18.62 0.47
N PHE A 900 -18.18 19.54 1.11
CA PHE A 900 -18.57 20.06 2.43
C PHE A 900 -19.91 20.79 2.40
N ALA A 901 -20.13 21.64 1.40
CA ALA A 901 -21.38 22.39 1.25
C ALA A 901 -22.56 21.47 0.93
N THR A 902 -22.39 20.57 -0.03
CA THR A 902 -23.43 19.65 -0.49
C THR A 902 -23.88 18.71 0.62
N SER A 903 -22.96 18.08 1.37
CA SER A 903 -23.34 17.19 2.47
C SER A 903 -24.08 17.95 3.59
N THR A 904 -23.64 19.17 3.89
CA THR A 904 -24.32 20.08 4.83
C THR A 904 -25.77 20.39 4.41
N LEU A 905 -26.03 20.56 3.11
CA LEU A 905 -27.39 20.77 2.57
C LEU A 905 -28.24 19.49 2.48
N LEU A 906 -27.62 18.32 2.29
CA LEU A 906 -28.33 17.03 2.20
C LEU A 906 -28.97 16.60 3.54
N LEU A 907 -28.40 17.00 4.68
CA LEU A 907 -28.97 16.68 6.01
C LEU A 907 -30.43 17.17 6.17
N PRO A 908 -30.75 18.47 6.09
CA PRO A 908 -32.13 18.95 6.23
C PRO A 908 -33.07 18.40 5.13
N MET A 909 -32.59 18.27 3.88
CA MET A 909 -33.35 17.64 2.80
C MET A 909 -33.76 16.20 3.16
N SER A 910 -32.85 15.40 3.72
CA SER A 910 -33.11 14.02 4.14
C SER A 910 -34.09 13.84 5.31
N LYS A 911 -34.38 14.92 6.06
CA LYS A 911 -35.20 14.88 7.27
C LYS A 911 -36.56 15.57 7.11
N LEU A 912 -36.66 16.57 6.23
CA LEU A 912 -37.91 17.28 5.90
C LEU A 912 -38.55 16.82 4.58
N GLY A 913 -37.78 16.22 3.67
CA GLY A 913 -38.24 15.94 2.31
C GLY A 913 -38.35 17.20 1.44
N MET A 914 -39.27 17.19 0.48
CA MET A 914 -39.55 18.37 -0.37
C MET A 914 -40.58 19.28 0.28
N CYS A 915 -40.16 20.45 0.73
CA CYS A 915 -40.98 21.52 1.30
C CYS A 915 -40.44 22.90 0.85
N PRO A 916 -41.18 24.01 1.05
CA PRO A 916 -40.73 25.34 0.64
C PRO A 916 -39.32 25.72 1.12
N GLU A 917 -38.94 25.23 2.30
CA GLU A 917 -37.65 25.47 2.95
C GLU A 917 -36.50 24.68 2.32
N THR A 918 -36.75 23.51 1.71
CA THR A 918 -35.73 22.66 1.08
C THR A 918 -35.56 22.89 -0.41
N ILE A 919 -36.50 23.55 -1.09
CA ILE A 919 -36.41 23.89 -2.52
C ILE A 919 -35.14 24.72 -2.86
N PRO A 920 -34.76 25.78 -2.11
CA PRO A 920 -33.52 26.52 -2.39
C PRO A 920 -32.27 25.65 -2.20
N LEU A 921 -32.26 24.81 -1.16
CA LEU A 921 -31.15 23.91 -0.85
C LEU A 921 -30.94 22.91 -1.99
N ARG A 922 -32.03 22.32 -2.49
CA ARG A 922 -32.03 21.42 -3.65
C ARG A 922 -31.42 22.09 -4.89
N ARG A 923 -31.83 23.32 -5.21
CA ARG A 923 -31.28 24.06 -6.37
C ARG A 923 -29.77 24.28 -6.22
N SER A 924 -29.28 24.55 -5.01
CA SER A 924 -27.84 24.62 -4.74
C SER A 924 -27.15 23.26 -4.90
N VAL A 925 -27.76 22.16 -4.46
CA VAL A 925 -27.24 20.80 -4.68
C VAL A 925 -27.22 20.43 -6.18
N GLU A 926 -28.19 20.89 -6.97
CA GLU A 926 -28.21 20.72 -8.43
C GLU A 926 -27.07 21.51 -9.11
N MET A 927 -26.81 22.78 -8.70
CA MET A 927 -25.62 23.53 -9.14
C MET A 927 -24.29 22.88 -8.70
N ALA A 928 -24.26 22.21 -7.55
CA ALA A 928 -23.09 21.44 -7.09
C ALA A 928 -22.81 20.22 -7.97
N VAL A 929 -23.86 19.55 -8.47
CA VAL A 929 -23.74 18.48 -9.46
C VAL A 929 -23.15 19.03 -10.76
N GLU A 930 -23.65 20.15 -11.29
CA GLU A 930 -23.11 20.77 -12.51
C GLU A 930 -21.61 21.10 -12.42
N ILE A 931 -21.13 21.60 -11.26
CA ILE A 931 -19.69 21.85 -11.04
C ILE A 931 -18.89 20.54 -11.13
N LEU A 932 -19.33 19.49 -10.43
CA LEU A 932 -18.60 18.23 -10.31
C LEU A 932 -18.66 17.40 -11.61
N GLU A 933 -19.74 17.50 -12.39
CA GLU A 933 -19.83 16.94 -13.74
C GLU A 933 -18.88 17.65 -14.71
N ALA A 934 -18.71 18.96 -14.58
CA ALA A 934 -17.73 19.72 -15.34
C ALA A 934 -16.28 19.56 -14.82
N MET A 935 -16.03 18.61 -13.91
CA MET A 935 -14.74 18.14 -13.38
C MET A 935 -14.53 16.64 -13.68
N ASP A 936 -15.12 16.12 -14.76
CA ASP A 936 -15.14 14.70 -15.17
C ASP A 936 -13.77 14.00 -15.25
N GLU A 937 -12.70 14.71 -15.61
CA GLU A 937 -11.32 14.20 -15.53
C GLU A 937 -10.97 13.67 -14.12
N SER A 938 -11.59 14.22 -13.07
CA SER A 938 -11.39 13.81 -11.68
C SER A 938 -12.28 12.62 -11.30
N VAL A 939 -11.63 11.48 -10.99
CA VAL A 939 -12.29 10.26 -10.49
C VAL A 939 -13.17 10.54 -9.27
N VAL A 940 -12.67 11.36 -8.33
CA VAL A 940 -13.39 11.69 -7.09
C VAL A 940 -14.59 12.61 -7.34
N ALA A 941 -14.52 13.51 -8.33
CA ALA A 941 -15.67 14.34 -8.71
C ALA A 941 -16.80 13.47 -9.31
N ARG A 942 -16.47 12.52 -10.19
CA ARG A 942 -17.46 11.57 -10.75
C ARG A 942 -18.12 10.69 -9.68
N LYS A 943 -17.33 10.05 -8.81
CA LYS A 943 -17.86 9.30 -7.65
C LYS A 943 -18.71 10.19 -6.72
N SER A 944 -18.37 11.48 -6.57
CA SER A 944 -19.16 12.44 -5.80
C SER A 944 -20.51 12.75 -6.44
N VAL A 945 -20.56 12.93 -7.76
CA VAL A 945 -21.82 13.09 -8.53
C VAL A 945 -22.72 11.87 -8.35
N GLU A 946 -22.17 10.66 -8.37
CA GLU A 946 -22.93 9.41 -8.17
C GLU A 946 -23.61 9.38 -6.79
N ILE A 947 -22.87 9.73 -5.72
CA ILE A 947 -23.43 9.86 -4.36
C ILE A 947 -24.55 10.91 -4.33
N ILE A 948 -24.29 12.13 -4.84
CA ILE A 948 -25.26 13.23 -4.77
C ILE A 948 -26.52 12.90 -5.57
N LYS A 949 -26.38 12.36 -6.79
CA LYS A 949 -27.50 11.92 -7.62
C LYS A 949 -28.28 10.75 -7.00
N HIS A 950 -27.63 9.87 -6.23
CA HIS A 950 -28.35 8.85 -5.45
C HIS A 950 -29.26 9.53 -4.41
N TYR A 951 -28.74 10.44 -3.58
CA TYR A 951 -29.57 11.20 -2.63
C TYR A 951 -30.71 11.97 -3.32
N LEU A 952 -30.45 12.63 -4.45
CA LEU A 952 -31.46 13.42 -5.18
C LEU A 952 -32.61 12.58 -5.77
N LYS A 953 -32.42 11.29 -6.05
CA LYS A 953 -33.49 10.41 -6.60
C LYS A 953 -34.68 10.28 -5.65
N ASP A 954 -34.43 10.27 -4.34
CA ASP A 954 -35.45 10.05 -3.31
C ASP A 954 -36.34 11.27 -3.07
N PHE A 955 -35.97 12.43 -3.63
CA PHE A 955 -36.71 13.69 -3.51
C PHE A 955 -37.43 14.06 -4.83
N ARG A 956 -37.75 13.09 -5.68
CA ARG A 956 -38.63 13.30 -6.84
C ARG A 956 -40.07 13.58 -6.37
N PRO A 957 -40.83 14.50 -7.01
CA PRO A 957 -42.25 14.70 -6.72
C PRO A 957 -43.06 13.41 -6.92
N LEU A 958 -44.06 13.19 -6.05
CA LEU A 958 -44.89 11.97 -6.03
C LEU A 958 -45.93 11.92 -7.18
N ASP A 959 -46.10 13.01 -7.93
CA ASP A 959 -47.18 13.19 -8.90
C ASP A 959 -47.06 12.33 -10.18
N ALA A 960 -46.04 11.47 -10.28
CA ALA A 960 -45.77 10.62 -11.44
C ALA A 960 -46.30 9.17 -11.33
N GLN A 961 -47.00 8.79 -10.24
CA GLN A 961 -47.43 7.40 -9.99
C GLN A 961 -48.94 7.20 -9.74
N GLN A 962 -49.80 8.17 -10.07
CA GLN A 962 -51.28 8.03 -9.95
C GLN A 962 -52.05 8.21 -11.27
N SER A 963 -51.64 7.51 -12.32
CA SER A 963 -52.49 7.24 -13.49
C SER A 963 -52.02 5.99 -14.25
N GLY A 964 -52.77 4.89 -14.33
CA GLY A 964 -54.03 4.58 -13.66
C GLY A 964 -54.42 3.11 -13.91
N GLY A 965 -55.17 2.49 -13.01
CA GLY A 965 -55.68 1.13 -13.22
C GLY A 965 -56.91 1.12 -14.13
N GLY A 966 -56.84 0.44 -15.27
CA GLY A 966 -57.97 0.28 -16.19
C GLY A 966 -57.73 -0.87 -17.17
N THR A 967 -58.69 -1.80 -17.24
CA THR A 967 -58.72 -2.90 -18.21
C THR A 967 -59.28 -2.44 -19.55
N GLU A 968 -58.66 -2.81 -20.68
CA GLU A 968 -59.37 -3.50 -21.78
C GLU A 968 -58.46 -4.00 -22.92
N THR A 969 -59.10 -4.82 -23.75
CA THR A 969 -58.73 -5.75 -24.83
C THR A 969 -57.88 -5.23 -26.01
N GLU A 970 -57.44 -6.18 -26.85
CA GLU A 970 -56.74 -6.06 -28.15
C GLU A 970 -57.30 -4.99 -29.12
N MET A 971 -56.44 -4.32 -29.92
CA MET A 971 -56.17 -4.74 -31.33
C MET A 971 -55.09 -3.89 -32.06
N THR A 972 -54.69 -4.37 -33.24
CA THR A 972 -53.61 -3.91 -34.15
C THR A 972 -53.74 -2.50 -34.76
N GLY A 973 -52.61 -1.83 -35.06
CA GLY A 973 -52.49 -1.08 -36.34
C GLY A 973 -51.64 0.22 -36.45
N LYS A 974 -50.53 0.15 -37.22
CA LYS A 974 -49.90 1.16 -38.11
C LYS A 974 -49.97 2.69 -37.83
N MET A 975 -48.77 3.29 -37.72
CA MET A 975 -48.23 4.48 -38.42
C MET A 975 -49.07 5.78 -38.67
N SER A 976 -48.36 6.92 -38.49
CA SER A 976 -48.39 8.15 -39.32
C SER A 976 -49.05 9.44 -38.75
N ALA A 977 -48.20 10.27 -38.15
CA ALA A 977 -48.06 11.73 -38.31
C ALA A 977 -49.27 12.64 -38.67
N ALA A 978 -49.45 13.68 -37.84
CA ALA A 978 -49.90 15.02 -38.24
C ALA A 978 -49.28 16.07 -37.28
N ALA A 979 -49.16 17.34 -37.69
CA ALA A 979 -48.45 18.38 -36.93
C ALA A 979 -49.29 19.65 -36.67
N SER A 980 -48.94 20.34 -35.59
CA SER A 980 -49.05 21.80 -35.35
C SER A 980 -50.38 22.54 -35.64
N ALA A 981 -50.95 23.16 -34.61
CA ALA A 981 -51.58 24.49 -34.72
C ALA A 981 -51.57 25.26 -33.37
N PHE A 982 -51.23 26.54 -33.44
CA PHE A 982 -51.12 27.53 -32.37
C PHE A 982 -52.44 27.83 -31.63
N ALA A 983 -52.37 28.18 -30.33
CA ALA A 983 -52.51 29.58 -29.87
C ALA A 983 -52.26 29.74 -28.34
N ASP A 984 -51.57 30.83 -27.97
CA ASP A 984 -51.42 31.38 -26.60
C ASP A 984 -51.85 32.86 -26.63
N PRO A 985 -52.22 33.50 -25.50
CA PRO A 985 -51.31 34.55 -25.00
C PRO A 985 -51.27 34.78 -23.47
N GLY A 986 -50.08 34.65 -22.88
CA GLY A 986 -49.57 35.56 -21.83
C GLY A 986 -49.36 34.98 -20.41
N THR A 987 -48.37 35.42 -19.63
CA THR A 987 -47.40 36.53 -19.85
C THR A 987 -46.15 36.39 -18.95
N THR A 988 -44.97 36.78 -19.46
CA THR A 988 -43.72 37.17 -18.72
C THR A 988 -43.15 36.27 -17.61
N GLY A 989 -41.89 35.83 -17.60
CA GLY A 989 -40.79 35.97 -18.59
C GLY A 989 -39.38 36.04 -17.96
N GLN A 990 -38.40 35.36 -18.54
CA GLN A 990 -36.95 35.57 -18.33
C GLN A 990 -36.17 35.07 -19.59
N PRO A 991 -35.00 35.64 -19.92
CA PRO A 991 -34.26 35.26 -21.11
C PRO A 991 -33.32 34.05 -20.84
N GLY A 992 -33.64 32.91 -21.45
CA GLY A 992 -32.65 31.86 -21.75
C GLY A 992 -31.78 32.26 -22.95
N PHE A 993 -30.68 31.55 -23.17
CA PHE A 993 -29.85 31.68 -24.36
C PHE A 993 -29.57 30.27 -24.90
N ASP A 994 -29.96 30.01 -26.15
CA ASP A 994 -30.10 28.66 -26.66
C ASP A 994 -28.76 27.99 -27.02
N ILE A 995 -28.72 26.65 -26.89
CA ILE A 995 -27.66 25.80 -27.46
C ILE A 995 -28.18 25.23 -28.80
N PRO A 996 -27.49 25.44 -29.93
CA PRO A 996 -28.02 25.05 -31.25
C PRO A 996 -28.27 23.56 -31.48
N GLU A 997 -29.27 23.31 -32.34
CA GLU A 997 -29.94 22.03 -32.59
C GLU A 997 -29.14 21.05 -33.48
N TRP A 998 -27.96 20.60 -33.02
CA TRP A 998 -27.22 19.50 -33.66
C TRP A 998 -26.77 18.38 -32.70
N ALA A 999 -27.03 18.53 -31.39
CA ALA A 999 -26.63 17.56 -30.36
C ALA A 999 -27.54 16.31 -30.26
N TYR A 1000 -28.63 16.23 -31.02
CA TYR A 1000 -29.56 15.09 -31.00
C TYR A 1000 -29.21 14.04 -32.06
N GLY A 1001 -28.32 13.11 -31.72
CA GLY A 1001 -28.08 11.95 -32.59
C GLY A 1001 -26.90 11.05 -32.18
N PHE A 1002 -27.13 10.14 -31.22
CA PHE A 1002 -26.65 8.74 -31.19
C PHE A 1002 -27.00 8.13 -29.82
N GLY A 1003 -28.16 7.48 -29.73
CA GLY A 1003 -28.56 6.73 -28.53
C GLY A 1003 -27.99 5.30 -28.54
N PHE A 1004 -27.47 4.85 -27.40
CA PHE A 1004 -27.07 3.47 -27.16
C PHE A 1004 -27.82 2.87 -25.94
N PRO A 1005 -27.94 1.53 -25.81
CA PRO A 1005 -28.97 0.90 -24.98
C PRO A 1005 -28.69 0.89 -23.47
N ASP A 1006 -29.73 0.51 -22.73
CA ASP A 1006 -29.76 0.42 -21.27
C ASP A 1006 -28.86 -0.72 -20.74
N CYS A 1007 -27.75 -0.38 -20.07
CA CYS A 1007 -26.80 -1.35 -19.49
C CYS A 1007 -27.11 -1.68 -18.02
N SER A 1008 -28.35 -2.08 -17.73
CA SER A 1008 -28.75 -2.57 -16.41
C SER A 1008 -28.67 -4.11 -16.31
N PHE A 1009 -28.21 -4.63 -15.17
CA PHE A 1009 -27.98 -6.07 -14.98
C PHE A 1009 -29.28 -6.89 -15.09
N GLU A 1010 -30.40 -6.35 -14.63
CA GLU A 1010 -31.74 -6.94 -14.80
C GLU A 1010 -32.25 -6.92 -16.26
N GLY A 1011 -31.78 -5.97 -17.08
CA GLY A 1011 -32.04 -5.96 -18.51
C GLY A 1011 -31.29 -7.06 -19.27
N ILE A 1012 -30.09 -7.41 -18.80
CA ILE A 1012 -29.28 -8.50 -19.36
C ILE A 1012 -29.84 -9.87 -18.95
N ALA A 1013 -30.27 -10.03 -17.69
CA ALA A 1013 -30.80 -11.30 -17.19
C ALA A 1013 -31.99 -11.82 -18.04
N ARG A 1014 -32.93 -10.94 -18.41
CA ARG A 1014 -34.10 -11.30 -19.22
C ARG A 1014 -33.81 -11.66 -20.68
N LEU A 1015 -32.56 -11.53 -21.14
CA LEU A 1015 -32.15 -11.90 -22.50
C LEU A 1015 -31.68 -13.37 -22.60
N PHE A 1016 -31.40 -14.03 -21.47
CA PHE A 1016 -30.87 -15.39 -21.44
C PHE A 1016 -31.92 -16.49 -21.15
N ASP A 1017 -33.05 -16.15 -20.51
CA ASP A 1017 -34.13 -17.11 -20.24
C ASP A 1017 -34.91 -17.53 -21.52
N ASP A 1018 -34.93 -16.68 -22.56
CA ASP A 1018 -35.73 -16.87 -23.79
C ASP A 1018 -35.01 -17.70 -24.89
N LEU A 1019 -33.87 -18.36 -24.60
CA LEU A 1019 -33.05 -19.07 -25.61
C LEU A 1019 -32.75 -20.56 -25.30
N GLU A 1020 -33.52 -21.23 -24.42
CA GLU A 1020 -33.59 -22.70 -24.40
C GLU A 1020 -34.35 -23.26 -25.63
N GLY A 1021 -33.74 -23.21 -26.82
CA GLY A 1021 -34.43 -23.54 -28.06
C GLY A 1021 -33.58 -23.99 -29.25
N LEU A 1022 -33.40 -25.31 -29.39
CA LEU A 1022 -32.94 -26.02 -30.61
C LEU A 1022 -31.42 -25.85 -30.93
N PRO A 1023 -30.79 -26.73 -31.74
CA PRO A 1023 -29.95 -27.75 -31.12
C PRO A 1023 -28.51 -27.85 -31.66
N MET A 1024 -27.73 -28.71 -31.01
CA MET A 1024 -26.41 -29.18 -31.46
C MET A 1024 -26.39 -29.59 -32.95
N LEU A 1025 -25.35 -29.17 -33.68
CA LEU A 1025 -24.84 -29.87 -34.86
C LEU A 1025 -23.32 -29.91 -34.80
N ASP A 1026 -22.79 -31.09 -35.14
CA ASP A 1026 -21.41 -31.53 -34.90
C ASP A 1026 -20.35 -30.76 -35.71
N GLY A 1027 -19.12 -30.72 -35.17
CA GLY A 1027 -17.93 -30.12 -35.78
C GLY A 1027 -16.67 -30.30 -34.93
#